data_AF-A0A667XQ21-F1
#
_entry.id   AF-A0A667XQ21-F1
#
_cell.length_a   1.000
_cell.length_b   1.000
_cell.length_c   1.000
_cell.angle_alpha   90.00
_cell.angle_beta   90.00
_cell.angle_gamma   90.00
#
_symmetry.space_group_name_H-M   'P 1'
#
loop_
_entity.id
_entity.type
_entity.pdbx_description
1 polymer ?
#
loop_
_entity_poly.entity_id
_entity_poly.type
_entity_poly.pdbx_seq_one_letter_code
_entity_poly.pdbx_strand_id
1 'polypeptide(L)'
;MKEFILLLLFCHVASPVRHSLKYFYTASSGVPNFPEFVVVGLVDDVQIVHYDSNTQRAEAKQDWMEKVTADDPQYLEKETQRFLGDQLVFKARIETLKKLFSQTGGVHTYQNMYGCEWDDETGDTDGINQFGYDGEDFIAFDLKTMTWIAPIPQAVFTKHKWEREAGTNERWKNYLTQECIDWLKKYLDYGRSTLLRTELPSVSLLQKTPSSPVTCHASGFYPNKIMLFWTRDGEELYEDVEHGEILHNHDGTFQKSIDLHVSSVKPEDWGRYSCVFQLSGVMEDIVTKLDPDVIKTNWGKTEIKRYGGRHSLKYFDTASSGVPNFPEFVVVGLVDDVQIVHYDSNTQRAEGKQDWMEKVTADDPQYLERNTQIAVGNQQVFKDSIDIAKARFNQTGGVHIVQRMYGCEWDDETGDTNGFYQFGYDGEDFIVFDLRTKTWIAPTPQAVITKHKWDNDRALVAQKQNYLSNICIDWLKKYVDYGRSTLLRTELPSVSLLQKTPSSPVTCHASGFYPNKIMLYWMRDGEELHEDVDHGEILHNHDGTFQKSVDLDLSSVKPGDWGRYSCVFQLSGVEEDIVTKLDPEVIKTNWGKTEIKRDGEKPSDLTIPIVAAVAVIALLLIAGIGFAVYKKKQAKSPPSSQNSSETEIQKLNPEA
;
A
#
# COMPACT_ATOMS: atom_id res chain seq x y z
N MET A 1 -11.00 -58.10 -16.36
CA MET A 1 -11.16 -56.65 -16.57
C MET A 1 -10.97 -55.99 -15.23
N LYS A 2 -9.88 -55.23 -15.08
CA LYS A 2 -9.53 -54.55 -13.84
C LYS A 2 -10.32 -53.24 -13.79
N GLU A 3 -11.05 -53.04 -12.69
CA GLU A 3 -11.69 -51.77 -12.38
C GLU A 3 -10.61 -50.72 -12.11
N PHE A 4 -10.66 -49.63 -12.86
CA PHE A 4 -9.89 -48.42 -12.58
C PHE A 4 -10.71 -47.59 -11.58
N ILE A 5 -10.35 -47.69 -10.30
CA ILE A 5 -10.75 -46.69 -9.31
C ILE A 5 -9.85 -45.48 -9.54
N LEU A 6 -10.43 -44.42 -10.09
CA LEU A 6 -9.79 -43.11 -10.18
C LEU A 6 -9.81 -42.49 -8.77
N LEU A 7 -8.81 -42.80 -7.96
CA LEU A 7 -8.49 -42.06 -6.75
C LEU A 7 -7.96 -40.69 -7.18
N LEU A 8 -8.82 -39.68 -7.21
CA LEU A 8 -8.42 -38.28 -7.17
C LEU A 8 -7.83 -38.02 -5.77
N LEU A 9 -6.55 -38.37 -5.62
CA LEU A 9 -5.71 -37.82 -4.57
C LEU A 9 -5.56 -36.32 -4.87
N PHE A 10 -6.39 -35.50 -4.25
CA PHE A 10 -6.03 -34.11 -3.97
C PHE A 10 -4.84 -34.15 -3.01
N CYS A 11 -3.63 -34.35 -3.55
CA CYS A 11 -2.42 -33.99 -2.85
C CYS A 11 -2.46 -32.46 -2.74
N HIS A 12 -2.98 -31.93 -1.63
CA HIS A 12 -2.62 -30.60 -1.17
C HIS A 12 -1.15 -30.67 -0.76
N VAL A 13 -0.28 -30.58 -1.76
CA VAL A 13 1.15 -30.41 -1.55
C VAL A 13 1.27 -29.03 -0.89
N ALA A 14 1.80 -28.99 0.33
CA ALA A 14 2.25 -27.75 0.94
C ALA A 14 3.05 -27.00 -0.13
N SER A 15 2.59 -25.82 -0.53
CA SER A 15 3.35 -25.03 -1.49
C SER A 15 4.58 -24.53 -0.73
N PRO A 16 5.79 -24.96 -1.09
CA PRO A 16 6.99 -24.63 -0.33
C PRO A 16 7.18 -23.11 -0.28
N VAL A 17 7.66 -22.59 0.85
CA VAL A 17 7.94 -21.16 1.00
C VAL A 17 9.24 -20.84 0.26
N ARG A 18 9.11 -20.50 -1.03
CA ARG A 18 10.24 -19.99 -1.80
C ARG A 18 10.57 -18.56 -1.39
N HIS A 19 11.75 -18.42 -0.80
CA HIS A 19 12.38 -17.16 -0.50
C HIS A 19 13.18 -16.65 -1.68
N SER A 20 13.31 -15.33 -1.83
CA SER A 20 14.09 -14.74 -2.91
C SER A 20 14.92 -13.54 -2.47
N LEU A 21 16.11 -13.40 -3.07
CA LEU A 21 16.96 -12.20 -2.98
C LEU A 21 17.19 -11.69 -4.40
N LYS A 22 16.69 -10.49 -4.72
CA LYS A 22 16.76 -9.91 -6.06
C LYS A 22 17.32 -8.49 -6.01
N TYR A 23 18.23 -8.17 -6.91
CA TYR A 23 18.74 -6.83 -7.12
C TYR A 23 18.31 -6.32 -8.49
N PHE A 24 17.81 -5.09 -8.51
CA PHE A 24 17.37 -4.37 -9.69
C PHE A 24 18.26 -3.17 -9.88
N TYR A 25 19.01 -3.17 -10.96
CA TYR A 25 19.87 -2.06 -11.34
C TYR A 25 19.22 -1.39 -12.54
N THR A 26 19.01 -0.08 -12.47
CA THR A 26 18.42 0.68 -13.56
C THR A 26 19.32 1.85 -13.88
N ALA A 27 19.81 1.91 -15.12
CA ALA A 27 20.43 3.09 -15.66
C ALA A 27 19.49 3.79 -16.63
N SER A 28 19.48 5.11 -16.59
CA SER A 28 18.63 5.93 -17.42
C SER A 28 19.44 6.99 -18.15
N SER A 29 18.98 7.39 -19.33
CA SER A 29 19.52 8.55 -20.03
C SER A 29 18.40 9.34 -20.66
N GLY A 30 18.41 10.66 -20.47
CA GLY A 30 17.39 11.54 -21.00
C GLY A 30 16.06 11.53 -20.24
N VAL A 31 15.93 10.78 -19.13
CA VAL A 31 14.76 10.82 -18.24
C VAL A 31 14.87 12.06 -17.34
N PRO A 32 13.98 13.06 -17.48
CA PRO A 32 13.94 14.16 -16.54
C PRO A 32 13.60 13.64 -15.14
N ASN A 33 14.23 14.20 -14.10
CA ASN A 33 13.82 14.00 -12.71
C ASN A 33 14.05 12.59 -12.14
N PHE A 34 14.73 11.72 -12.88
CA PHE A 34 15.06 10.37 -12.44
C PHE A 34 16.59 10.24 -12.33
N PRO A 35 17.14 9.56 -11.31
CA PRO A 35 18.58 9.36 -11.20
C PRO A 35 19.16 8.64 -12.45
N GLU A 36 20.37 9.01 -12.87
CA GLU A 36 21.07 8.32 -13.97
C GLU A 36 21.29 6.83 -13.66
N PHE A 37 21.36 6.46 -12.37
CA PHE A 37 21.50 5.08 -11.92
C PHE A 37 20.82 4.86 -10.56
N VAL A 38 20.09 3.75 -10.44
CA VAL A 38 19.39 3.32 -9.22
C VAL A 38 19.65 1.84 -8.98
N VAL A 39 19.84 1.45 -7.72
CA VAL A 39 19.84 0.06 -7.28
C VAL A 39 18.81 -0.16 -6.18
N VAL A 40 18.02 -1.22 -6.34
CA VAL A 40 17.06 -1.69 -5.34
C VAL A 40 17.36 -3.16 -5.04
N GLY A 41 17.61 -3.50 -3.77
CA GLY A 41 17.72 -4.89 -3.32
C GLY A 41 16.49 -5.30 -2.54
N LEU A 42 15.89 -6.44 -2.92
CA LEU A 42 14.67 -7.00 -2.33
C LEU A 42 14.95 -8.37 -1.71
N VAL A 43 14.42 -8.62 -0.52
CA VAL A 43 14.27 -9.96 0.06
C VAL A 43 12.78 -10.24 0.20
N ASP A 44 12.28 -11.25 -0.50
CA ASP A 44 10.84 -11.53 -0.60
C ASP A 44 10.00 -10.29 -0.89
N ASP A 45 10.43 -9.54 -1.91
CA ASP A 45 9.80 -8.31 -2.38
C ASP A 45 9.83 -7.15 -1.36
N VAL A 46 10.45 -7.33 -0.20
CA VAL A 46 10.70 -6.28 0.78
C VAL A 46 12.02 -5.58 0.46
N GLN A 47 11.98 -4.26 0.26
CA GLN A 47 13.18 -3.48 -0.04
C GLN A 47 14.11 -3.37 1.17
N ILE A 48 15.31 -3.91 1.04
CA ILE A 48 16.33 -3.94 2.10
C ILE A 48 17.41 -2.88 1.91
N VAL A 49 17.70 -2.52 0.66
CA VAL A 49 18.71 -1.52 0.31
C VAL A 49 18.28 -0.69 -0.89
N HIS A 50 18.64 0.58 -0.86
CA HIS A 50 18.47 1.54 -1.95
C HIS A 50 19.78 2.26 -2.22
N TYR A 51 20.07 2.54 -3.49
CA TYR A 51 21.11 3.46 -3.90
C TYR A 51 20.59 4.26 -5.09
N ASP A 52 20.90 5.54 -5.15
CA ASP A 52 20.69 6.36 -6.34
C ASP A 52 21.89 7.25 -6.64
N SER A 53 22.05 7.63 -7.91
CA SER A 53 23.19 8.42 -8.36
C SER A 53 23.20 9.88 -7.89
N ASN A 54 22.11 10.37 -7.29
CA ASN A 54 22.05 11.73 -6.74
C ASN A 54 22.64 11.76 -5.33
N THR A 55 22.30 10.77 -4.50
CA THR A 55 22.81 10.62 -3.13
C THR A 55 24.16 9.91 -3.08
N GLN A 56 24.43 9.02 -4.05
CA GLN A 56 25.64 8.21 -4.18
C GLN A 56 25.98 7.42 -2.92
N ARG A 57 24.95 6.94 -2.23
CA ARG A 57 25.09 6.21 -0.97
C ARG A 57 24.10 5.07 -0.90
N ALA A 58 24.58 3.90 -0.46
CA ALA A 58 23.70 2.79 -0.12
C ALA A 58 23.00 3.08 1.22
N GLU A 59 21.68 3.00 1.22
CA GLU A 59 20.83 3.19 2.38
C GLU A 59 20.08 1.90 2.71
N ALA A 60 20.17 1.47 3.96
CA ALA A 60 19.30 0.43 4.49
C ALA A 60 17.86 0.95 4.58
N LYS A 61 16.89 0.12 4.21
CA LYS A 61 15.46 0.47 4.23
C LYS A 61 14.64 -0.29 5.27
N GLN A 62 15.27 -1.18 6.03
CA GLN A 62 14.62 -1.97 7.09
C GLN A 62 15.40 -1.84 8.40
N ASP A 63 14.69 -1.70 9.52
CA ASP A 63 15.31 -1.54 10.86
C ASP A 63 16.21 -2.72 11.22
N TRP A 64 15.84 -3.94 10.81
CA TRP A 64 16.63 -5.13 11.10
C TRP A 64 17.99 -5.15 10.37
N MET A 65 18.23 -4.27 9.39
CA MET A 65 19.55 -4.06 8.78
C MET A 65 20.57 -3.45 9.76
N GLU A 66 20.13 -2.89 10.89
CA GLU A 66 21.03 -2.52 11.99
C GLU A 66 21.81 -3.74 12.51
N LYS A 67 21.22 -4.93 12.49
CA LYS A 67 21.92 -6.17 12.88
C LYS A 67 23.00 -6.54 11.87
N VAL A 68 22.73 -6.35 10.57
CA VAL A 68 23.71 -6.58 9.49
C VAL A 68 24.90 -5.64 9.67
N THR A 69 24.64 -4.37 9.93
CA THR A 69 25.69 -3.36 10.14
C THR A 69 26.39 -3.46 11.49
N ALA A 70 25.75 -4.06 12.50
CA ALA A 70 26.42 -4.43 13.75
C ALA A 70 27.44 -5.58 13.53
N ASP A 71 27.09 -6.58 12.72
CA ASP A 71 27.96 -7.72 12.41
C ASP A 71 29.08 -7.37 11.41
N ASP A 72 28.78 -6.52 10.42
CA ASP A 72 29.77 -5.93 9.50
C ASP A 72 29.60 -4.40 9.41
N PRO A 73 30.29 -3.63 10.27
CA PRO A 73 30.23 -2.16 10.28
C PRO A 73 30.61 -1.48 8.97
N GLN A 74 31.29 -2.19 8.06
CA GLN A 74 31.67 -1.68 6.75
C GLN A 74 30.71 -2.11 5.63
N TYR A 75 29.64 -2.85 5.94
CA TYR A 75 28.71 -3.40 4.96
C TYR A 75 28.17 -2.32 3.99
N LEU A 76 27.57 -1.25 4.52
CA LEU A 76 26.99 -0.18 3.68
C LEU A 76 28.05 0.57 2.86
N GLU A 77 29.26 0.72 3.39
CA GLU A 77 30.37 1.34 2.65
C GLU A 77 30.82 0.44 1.49
N LYS A 78 30.97 -0.87 1.73
CA LYS A 78 31.31 -1.85 0.68
C LYS A 78 30.25 -1.87 -0.42
N GLU A 79 28.97 -1.87 -0.05
CA GLU A 79 27.84 -1.81 -0.99
C GLU A 79 27.88 -0.50 -1.80
N THR A 80 28.10 0.64 -1.12
CA THR A 80 28.23 1.96 -1.78
C THR A 80 29.36 1.96 -2.82
N GLN A 81 30.55 1.46 -2.45
CA GLN A 81 31.68 1.39 -3.37
C GLN A 81 31.41 0.46 -4.56
N ARG A 82 30.69 -0.66 -4.34
CA ARG A 82 30.27 -1.55 -5.43
C ARG A 82 29.32 -0.83 -6.39
N PHE A 83 28.28 -0.18 -5.86
CA PHE A 83 27.29 0.53 -6.68
C PHE A 83 27.88 1.72 -7.44
N LEU A 84 28.85 2.42 -6.87
CA LEU A 84 29.62 3.46 -7.58
C LEU A 84 30.37 2.90 -8.80
N GLY A 85 30.99 1.72 -8.66
CA GLY A 85 31.63 1.02 -9.77
C GLY A 85 30.62 0.61 -10.84
N ASP A 86 29.50 0.02 -10.42
CA ASP A 86 28.43 -0.42 -11.32
C ASP A 86 27.78 0.74 -12.07
N GLN A 87 27.58 1.89 -11.42
CA GLN A 87 27.07 3.12 -12.04
C GLN A 87 27.91 3.51 -13.27
N LEU A 88 29.24 3.48 -13.16
CA LEU A 88 30.13 3.82 -14.28
C LEU A 88 30.02 2.80 -15.43
N VAL A 89 29.90 1.52 -15.10
CA VAL A 89 29.73 0.45 -16.09
C VAL A 89 28.41 0.60 -16.83
N PHE A 90 27.32 0.84 -16.11
CA PHE A 90 25.99 0.99 -16.70
C PHE A 90 25.88 2.25 -17.55
N LYS A 91 26.48 3.37 -17.11
CA LYS A 91 26.58 4.59 -17.92
C LYS A 91 27.36 4.37 -19.22
N ALA A 92 28.41 3.55 -19.23
CA ALA A 92 29.10 3.20 -20.46
C ALA A 92 28.27 2.25 -21.36
N ARG A 93 27.49 1.35 -20.74
CA ARG A 93 26.63 0.40 -21.46
C ARG A 93 25.48 1.08 -22.18
N ILE A 94 24.81 2.04 -21.55
CA ILE A 94 23.69 2.75 -22.19
C ILE A 94 24.16 3.49 -23.45
N GLU A 95 25.33 4.12 -23.43
CA GLU A 95 25.93 4.78 -24.59
C GLU A 95 26.36 3.79 -25.69
N THR A 96 26.73 2.57 -25.32
CA THR A 96 27.03 1.50 -26.27
C THR A 96 25.75 0.97 -26.92
N LEU A 97 24.67 0.82 -26.16
CA LEU A 97 23.38 0.34 -26.63
C LEU A 97 22.72 1.36 -27.56
N LYS A 98 22.73 2.65 -27.23
CA LYS A 98 22.27 3.71 -28.16
C LYS A 98 22.91 3.59 -29.54
N LYS A 99 24.24 3.38 -29.60
CA LYS A 99 24.95 3.17 -30.87
C LYS A 99 24.54 1.87 -31.56
N LEU A 100 24.40 0.78 -30.80
CA LEU A 100 23.98 -0.53 -31.33
C LEU A 100 22.59 -0.46 -31.98
N PHE A 101 21.68 0.31 -31.40
CA PHE A 101 20.31 0.53 -31.91
C PHE A 101 20.19 1.73 -32.86
N SER A 102 21.31 2.38 -33.24
CA SER A 102 21.32 3.59 -34.07
C SER A 102 20.46 4.74 -33.52
N GLN A 103 20.33 4.84 -32.20
CA GLN A 103 19.58 5.88 -31.50
C GLN A 103 20.49 7.10 -31.23
N THR A 104 20.02 8.31 -31.58
CA THR A 104 20.78 9.57 -31.48
C THR A 104 20.24 10.54 -30.43
N GLY A 105 19.14 10.20 -29.77
CA GLY A 105 18.49 10.98 -28.71
C GLY A 105 17.23 10.28 -28.22
N GLY A 106 16.61 10.83 -27.17
CA GLY A 106 15.44 10.23 -26.52
C GLY A 106 15.76 9.71 -25.11
N VAL A 107 14.71 9.20 -24.48
CA VAL A 107 14.77 8.54 -23.18
C VAL A 107 15.15 7.08 -23.42
N HIS A 108 16.19 6.62 -22.72
CA HIS A 108 16.60 5.22 -22.77
C HIS A 108 16.82 4.66 -21.38
N THR A 109 16.54 3.37 -21.22
CA THR A 109 16.77 2.64 -19.97
C THR A 109 17.52 1.35 -20.21
N TYR A 110 18.45 1.02 -19.32
CA TYR A 110 19.15 -0.25 -19.32
C TYR A 110 19.06 -0.85 -17.92
N GLN A 111 18.47 -2.04 -17.84
CA GLN A 111 18.13 -2.67 -16.58
C GLN A 111 18.84 -4.01 -16.43
N ASN A 112 19.21 -4.36 -15.21
CA ASN A 112 19.67 -5.69 -14.83
C ASN A 112 18.89 -6.16 -13.62
N MET A 113 18.34 -7.36 -13.72
CA MET A 113 17.72 -8.07 -12.61
C MET A 113 18.51 -9.34 -12.38
N TYR A 114 19.12 -9.46 -11.21
CA TYR A 114 19.83 -10.68 -10.83
C TYR A 114 19.58 -11.04 -9.38
N GLY A 115 19.69 -12.32 -9.06
CA GLY A 115 19.31 -12.82 -7.75
C GLY A 115 19.17 -14.32 -7.71
N CYS A 116 18.70 -14.81 -6.57
CA CYS A 116 18.48 -16.23 -6.33
C CYS A 116 17.17 -16.47 -5.61
N GLU A 117 16.67 -17.68 -5.76
CA GLU A 117 15.53 -18.21 -5.03
C GLU A 117 15.99 -19.45 -4.25
N TRP A 118 15.48 -19.60 -3.05
CA TRP A 118 15.76 -20.73 -2.16
C TRP A 118 14.45 -21.23 -1.57
N ASP A 119 14.22 -22.52 -1.73
CA ASP A 119 13.14 -23.25 -1.10
C ASP A 119 13.64 -23.80 0.24
N ASP A 120 13.06 -23.31 1.33
CA ASP A 120 13.50 -23.67 2.69
C ASP A 120 13.06 -25.06 3.14
N GLU A 121 12.09 -25.67 2.44
CA GLU A 121 11.60 -27.02 2.71
C GLU A 121 12.35 -28.08 1.90
N THR A 122 12.47 -27.88 0.58
CA THR A 122 13.10 -28.84 -0.33
C THR A 122 14.61 -28.65 -0.44
N GLY A 123 15.09 -27.44 -0.15
CA GLY A 123 16.48 -27.04 -0.39
C GLY A 123 16.77 -26.68 -1.85
N ASP A 124 15.77 -26.69 -2.73
CA ASP A 124 15.92 -26.32 -4.13
C ASP A 124 16.36 -24.85 -4.26
N THR A 125 17.26 -24.60 -5.20
CA THR A 125 17.79 -23.26 -5.48
C THR A 125 17.66 -22.91 -6.95
N ASP A 126 17.32 -21.66 -7.24
CA ASP A 126 17.33 -21.12 -8.60
C ASP A 126 18.07 -19.77 -8.65
N GLY A 127 18.48 -19.35 -9.84
CA GLY A 127 19.26 -18.12 -10.04
C GLY A 127 18.89 -17.42 -11.32
N ILE A 128 18.72 -16.10 -11.23
CA ILE A 128 18.33 -15.24 -12.35
C ILE A 128 19.43 -14.19 -12.58
N ASN A 129 19.73 -13.92 -13.84
CA ASN A 129 20.53 -12.77 -14.25
C ASN A 129 20.11 -12.37 -15.67
N GLN A 130 19.36 -11.28 -15.79
CA GLN A 130 18.74 -10.85 -17.03
C GLN A 130 18.84 -9.35 -17.21
N PHE A 131 19.03 -8.92 -18.45
CA PHE A 131 19.15 -7.53 -18.81
C PHE A 131 18.05 -7.13 -19.78
N GLY A 132 17.47 -5.97 -19.54
CA GLY A 132 16.48 -5.32 -20.41
C GLY A 132 17.00 -3.99 -20.96
N TYR A 133 16.50 -3.58 -22.11
CA TYR A 133 16.78 -2.28 -22.72
C TYR A 133 15.49 -1.67 -23.28
N ASP A 134 15.17 -0.44 -22.89
CA ASP A 134 13.95 0.29 -23.27
C ASP A 134 12.65 -0.49 -22.99
N GLY A 135 12.63 -1.27 -21.90
CA GLY A 135 11.48 -2.08 -21.48
C GLY A 135 11.39 -3.48 -22.11
N GLU A 136 12.28 -3.81 -23.05
CA GLU A 136 12.30 -5.10 -23.76
C GLU A 136 13.45 -6.00 -23.25
N ASP A 137 13.26 -7.32 -23.33
CA ASP A 137 14.30 -8.29 -22.98
C ASP A 137 15.50 -8.19 -23.94
N PHE A 138 16.70 -7.98 -23.39
CA PHE A 138 17.93 -7.83 -24.17
C PHE A 138 18.77 -9.10 -24.17
N ILE A 139 19.15 -9.62 -22.99
CA ILE A 139 19.96 -10.83 -22.86
C ILE A 139 19.80 -11.45 -21.47
N ALA A 140 19.76 -12.78 -21.38
CA ALA A 140 19.61 -13.52 -20.11
C ALA A 140 20.66 -14.62 -19.95
N PHE A 141 21.13 -14.86 -18.74
CA PHE A 141 22.07 -15.94 -18.44
C PHE A 141 21.32 -17.25 -18.17
N ASP A 142 21.59 -18.28 -18.96
CA ASP A 142 21.10 -19.63 -18.71
C ASP A 142 22.07 -20.35 -17.75
N LEU A 143 21.68 -20.38 -16.48
CA LEU A 143 22.46 -20.99 -15.41
C LEU A 143 22.69 -22.50 -15.63
N LYS A 144 21.77 -23.20 -16.31
CA LYS A 144 21.87 -24.65 -16.53
C LYS A 144 22.92 -24.98 -17.59
N THR A 145 22.91 -24.23 -18.69
CA THR A 145 23.83 -24.47 -19.81
C THR A 145 25.11 -23.64 -19.72
N MET A 146 25.18 -22.66 -18.80
CA MET A 146 26.28 -21.69 -18.70
C MET A 146 26.47 -20.87 -19.98
N THR A 147 25.36 -20.57 -20.67
CA THR A 147 25.33 -19.79 -21.91
C THR A 147 24.44 -18.55 -21.76
N TRP A 148 24.43 -17.69 -22.78
CA TRP A 148 23.58 -16.49 -22.77
C TRP A 148 22.48 -16.60 -23.83
N ILE A 149 21.24 -16.29 -23.46
CA ILE A 149 20.08 -16.27 -24.35
C ILE A 149 19.93 -14.84 -24.89
N ALA A 150 19.98 -14.70 -26.22
CA ALA A 150 19.77 -13.44 -26.92
C ALA A 150 18.40 -13.48 -27.63
N PRO A 151 17.32 -12.95 -27.02
CA PRO A 151 15.99 -12.94 -27.61
C PRO A 151 15.88 -12.09 -28.89
N ILE A 152 16.76 -11.09 -29.05
CA ILE A 152 16.78 -10.19 -30.20
C ILE A 152 18.11 -10.25 -30.98
N PRO A 153 18.10 -10.00 -32.31
CA PRO A 153 19.30 -10.04 -33.14
C PRO A 153 20.44 -9.12 -32.67
N GLN A 154 20.10 -7.95 -32.13
CA GLN A 154 21.04 -6.94 -31.65
C GLN A 154 21.90 -7.48 -30.49
N ALA A 155 21.36 -8.41 -29.68
CA ALA A 155 22.06 -8.97 -28.53
C ALA A 155 23.03 -10.12 -28.88
N VAL A 156 22.98 -10.68 -30.09
CA VAL A 156 23.80 -11.85 -30.48
C VAL A 156 25.30 -11.58 -30.39
N PHE A 157 25.73 -10.37 -30.74
CA PHE A 157 27.14 -9.98 -30.60
C PHE A 157 27.58 -10.00 -29.12
N THR A 158 26.76 -9.45 -28.23
CA THR A 158 26.99 -9.45 -26.77
C THR A 158 27.00 -10.86 -26.21
N LYS A 159 26.03 -11.71 -26.60
CA LYS A 159 26.00 -13.14 -26.26
C LYS A 159 27.32 -13.82 -26.55
N HIS A 160 27.80 -13.76 -27.79
CA HIS A 160 29.04 -14.43 -28.15
C HIS A 160 30.26 -13.83 -27.44
N LYS A 161 30.26 -12.53 -27.16
CA LYS A 161 31.31 -11.89 -26.36
C LYS A 161 31.34 -12.46 -24.94
N TRP A 162 30.22 -12.48 -24.25
CA TRP A 162 30.11 -12.93 -22.86
C TRP A 162 30.27 -14.44 -22.70
N GLU A 163 29.83 -15.25 -23.68
CA GLU A 163 30.07 -16.70 -23.69
C GLU A 163 31.57 -17.04 -23.74
N ARG A 164 32.40 -16.18 -24.35
CA ARG A 164 33.87 -16.36 -24.36
C ARG A 164 34.54 -15.98 -23.04
N GLU A 165 33.85 -15.28 -22.14
CA GLU A 165 34.36 -14.86 -20.84
C GLU A 165 34.10 -15.92 -19.77
N ALA A 166 34.69 -17.11 -19.94
CA ALA A 166 34.44 -18.28 -19.08
C ALA A 166 34.59 -17.97 -17.57
N GLY A 167 35.64 -17.22 -17.19
CA GLY A 167 35.85 -16.84 -15.79
C GLY A 167 34.76 -15.92 -15.22
N THR A 168 34.15 -15.06 -16.05
CA THR A 168 33.01 -14.22 -15.63
C THR A 168 31.76 -15.07 -15.44
N ASN A 169 31.50 -16.01 -16.34
CA ASN A 169 30.35 -16.92 -16.25
C ASN A 169 30.46 -17.85 -15.03
N GLU A 170 31.67 -18.34 -14.71
CA GLU A 170 31.94 -19.11 -13.49
C GLU A 170 31.68 -18.30 -12.22
N ARG A 171 32.09 -17.02 -12.19
CA ARG A 171 31.78 -16.12 -11.07
C ARG A 171 30.28 -15.91 -10.90
N TRP A 172 29.55 -15.69 -11.98
CA TRP A 172 28.09 -15.58 -11.92
C TRP A 172 27.43 -16.85 -11.40
N LYS A 173 27.87 -18.02 -11.85
CA LYS A 173 27.40 -19.29 -11.30
C LYS A 173 27.65 -19.38 -9.80
N ASN A 174 28.87 -19.06 -9.35
CA ASN A 174 29.21 -19.11 -7.93
C ASN A 174 28.34 -18.14 -7.11
N TYR A 175 28.15 -16.93 -7.61
CA TYR A 175 27.29 -15.94 -6.96
C TYR A 175 25.85 -16.45 -6.86
N LEU A 176 25.23 -16.84 -7.98
CA LEU A 176 23.81 -17.20 -8.06
C LEU A 176 23.47 -18.47 -7.26
N THR A 177 24.40 -19.43 -7.20
CA THR A 177 24.14 -20.73 -6.56
C THR A 177 24.67 -20.84 -5.13
N GLN A 178 25.59 -19.98 -4.70
CA GLN A 178 26.21 -20.04 -3.37
C GLN A 178 26.10 -18.70 -2.63
N GLU A 179 26.82 -17.68 -3.09
CA GLU A 179 26.95 -16.42 -2.32
C GLU A 179 25.59 -15.74 -2.09
N CYS A 180 24.75 -15.70 -3.12
CA CYS A 180 23.40 -15.14 -3.04
C CYS A 180 22.52 -15.92 -2.05
N ILE A 181 22.58 -17.26 -2.08
CA ILE A 181 21.80 -18.12 -1.19
C ILE A 181 22.26 -17.95 0.27
N ASP A 182 23.56 -17.85 0.50
CA ASP A 182 24.12 -17.60 1.83
C ASP A 182 23.69 -16.23 2.37
N TRP A 183 23.67 -15.20 1.53
CA TRP A 183 23.15 -13.89 1.89
C TRP A 183 21.64 -13.90 2.14
N LEU A 184 20.86 -14.60 1.31
CA LEU A 184 19.41 -14.75 1.49
C LEU A 184 19.10 -15.39 2.85
N LYS A 185 19.79 -16.48 3.21
CA LYS A 185 19.64 -17.12 4.53
C LYS A 185 19.97 -16.16 5.68
N LYS A 186 21.09 -15.42 5.58
CA LYS A 186 21.46 -14.42 6.58
C LYS A 186 20.41 -13.32 6.73
N TYR A 187 19.89 -12.77 5.62
CA TYR A 187 18.85 -11.74 5.70
C TYR A 187 17.55 -12.28 6.32
N LEU A 188 17.15 -13.51 5.99
CA LEU A 188 16.02 -14.17 6.64
C LEU A 188 16.23 -14.35 8.14
N ASP A 189 17.46 -14.67 8.58
CA ASP A 189 17.80 -14.75 10.00
C ASP A 189 17.76 -13.39 10.70
N TYR A 190 18.36 -12.34 10.11
CA TYR A 190 18.34 -10.99 10.68
C TYR A 190 16.93 -10.42 10.75
N GLY A 191 16.16 -10.57 9.68
CA GLY A 191 14.81 -10.06 9.48
C GLY A 191 13.69 -11.02 9.90
N ARG A 192 13.99 -12.11 10.61
CA ARG A 192 13.04 -13.21 10.88
C ARG A 192 11.67 -12.77 11.38
N SER A 193 11.62 -11.81 12.31
CA SER A 193 10.37 -11.31 12.89
C SER A 193 9.51 -10.51 11.91
N THR A 194 10.11 -9.98 10.83
CA THR A 194 9.45 -9.17 9.80
C THR A 194 9.18 -10.00 8.54
N LEU A 195 10.21 -10.68 8.01
CA LEU A 195 10.16 -11.42 6.76
C LEU A 195 9.34 -12.72 6.86
N LEU A 196 9.37 -13.39 8.03
CA LEU A 196 8.58 -14.61 8.28
C LEU A 196 7.30 -14.35 9.06
N ARG A 197 6.87 -13.08 9.17
CA ARG A 197 5.56 -12.77 9.76
C ARG A 197 4.48 -13.32 8.83
N THR A 198 3.43 -13.88 9.42
CA THR A 198 2.24 -14.31 8.69
C THR A 198 1.03 -13.67 9.35
N GLU A 199 0.31 -12.84 8.61
CA GLU A 199 -0.96 -12.25 9.03
C GLU A 199 -2.04 -12.71 8.05
N LEU A 200 -3.11 -13.31 8.56
CA LEU A 200 -4.27 -13.69 7.75
C LEU A 200 -5.24 -12.49 7.64
N PRO A 201 -5.90 -12.33 6.48
CA PRO A 201 -6.81 -11.20 6.28
C PRO A 201 -8.11 -11.37 7.06
N SER A 202 -8.78 -10.25 7.26
CA SER A 202 -10.23 -10.21 7.31
C SER A 202 -10.79 -10.13 5.89
N VAL A 203 -11.66 -11.07 5.53
CA VAL A 203 -12.40 -11.05 4.25
C VAL A 203 -13.80 -10.48 4.48
N SER A 204 -14.26 -9.61 3.60
CA SER A 204 -15.60 -9.02 3.65
C SER A 204 -16.19 -8.90 2.25
N LEU A 205 -17.49 -9.17 2.14
CA LEU A 205 -18.25 -8.94 0.91
C LEU A 205 -18.89 -7.55 1.00
N LEU A 206 -18.62 -6.70 0.02
CA LEU A 206 -19.08 -5.32 -0.04
C LEU A 206 -19.94 -5.15 -1.30
N GLN A 207 -20.98 -4.32 -1.22
CA GLN A 207 -21.78 -3.97 -2.40
C GLN A 207 -22.30 -2.54 -2.27
N LYS A 208 -22.09 -1.71 -3.29
CA LYS A 208 -22.49 -0.29 -3.25
C LYS A 208 -23.99 -0.07 -3.45
N THR A 209 -24.55 -0.78 -4.41
CA THR A 209 -25.99 -0.76 -4.75
C THR A 209 -26.41 -2.17 -5.14
N PRO A 210 -27.70 -2.53 -5.11
CA PRO A 210 -28.15 -3.85 -5.55
C PRO A 210 -27.77 -4.21 -6.99
N SER A 211 -27.48 -3.21 -7.83
CA SER A 211 -27.01 -3.36 -9.22
C SER A 211 -25.49 -3.33 -9.38
N SER A 212 -24.75 -3.03 -8.31
CA SER A 212 -23.28 -2.99 -8.35
C SER A 212 -22.70 -4.40 -8.23
N PRO A 213 -21.48 -4.62 -8.75
CA PRO A 213 -20.72 -5.84 -8.49
C PRO A 213 -20.58 -6.07 -6.99
N VAL A 214 -20.47 -7.34 -6.61
CA VAL A 214 -20.12 -7.71 -5.24
C VAL A 214 -18.60 -7.77 -5.15
N THR A 215 -18.04 -6.89 -4.33
CA THR A 215 -16.61 -6.84 -4.06
C THR A 215 -16.26 -7.82 -2.94
N CYS A 216 -15.38 -8.77 -3.20
CA CYS A 216 -14.69 -9.48 -2.14
C CYS A 216 -13.41 -8.74 -1.77
N HIS A 217 -13.40 -8.18 -0.56
CA HIS A 217 -12.32 -7.38 -0.02
C HIS A 217 -11.57 -8.14 1.06
N ALA A 218 -10.29 -8.45 0.83
CA ALA A 218 -9.38 -9.04 1.81
C ALA A 218 -8.39 -7.97 2.28
N SER A 219 -8.33 -7.71 3.58
CA SER A 219 -7.41 -6.71 4.17
C SER A 219 -6.79 -7.22 5.46
N GLY A 220 -5.56 -6.80 5.75
CA GLY A 220 -4.82 -7.22 6.94
C GLY A 220 -3.95 -8.45 6.72
N PHE A 221 -3.59 -8.78 5.47
CA PHE A 221 -2.77 -9.95 5.18
C PHE A 221 -1.29 -9.62 4.97
N TYR A 222 -0.41 -10.56 5.31
CA TYR A 222 1.02 -10.47 5.04
C TYR A 222 1.62 -11.89 5.00
N PRO A 223 2.54 -12.22 4.07
CA PRO A 223 3.09 -11.36 3.00
C PRO A 223 2.10 -11.13 1.84
N ASN A 224 2.51 -10.40 0.80
CA ASN A 224 1.69 -10.12 -0.40
C ASN A 224 1.55 -11.30 -1.37
N LYS A 225 2.20 -12.44 -1.12
CA LYS A 225 2.11 -13.65 -1.95
C LYS A 225 0.79 -14.38 -1.69
N ILE A 226 -0.28 -13.93 -2.34
CA ILE A 226 -1.66 -14.43 -2.15
C ILE A 226 -2.35 -14.79 -3.46
N MET A 227 -3.32 -15.70 -3.38
CA MET A 227 -4.36 -15.89 -4.38
C MET A 227 -5.69 -15.39 -3.81
N LEU A 228 -6.42 -14.60 -4.59
CA LEU A 228 -7.77 -14.12 -4.25
C LEU A 228 -8.61 -14.23 -5.51
N PHE A 229 -9.61 -15.11 -5.48
CA PHE A 229 -10.44 -15.44 -6.64
C PHE A 229 -11.87 -15.82 -6.24
N TRP A 230 -12.77 -15.75 -7.20
CA TRP A 230 -14.15 -16.23 -7.06
C TRP A 230 -14.25 -17.67 -7.58
N THR A 231 -15.08 -18.47 -6.92
CA THR A 231 -15.44 -19.82 -7.36
C THR A 231 -16.95 -19.94 -7.51
N ARG A 232 -17.42 -20.81 -8.40
CA ARG A 232 -18.79 -21.29 -8.47
C ARG A 232 -18.80 -22.81 -8.35
N ASP A 233 -19.51 -23.32 -7.35
CA ASP A 233 -19.58 -24.76 -7.06
C ASP A 233 -18.19 -25.43 -6.91
N GLY A 234 -17.19 -24.66 -6.48
CA GLY A 234 -15.80 -25.09 -6.29
C GLY A 234 -14.87 -24.92 -7.50
N GLU A 235 -15.38 -24.48 -8.65
CA GLU A 235 -14.56 -24.16 -9.83
C GLU A 235 -14.23 -22.66 -9.88
N GLU A 236 -12.96 -22.31 -10.14
CA GLU A 236 -12.50 -20.93 -10.28
C GLU A 236 -13.17 -20.23 -11.48
N LEU A 237 -13.60 -18.99 -11.28
CA LEU A 237 -14.22 -18.14 -12.30
C LEU A 237 -13.21 -17.13 -12.85
N TYR A 238 -13.18 -17.03 -14.18
CA TYR A 238 -12.39 -16.03 -14.89
C TYR A 238 -13.26 -15.02 -15.66
N GLU A 239 -14.50 -15.37 -16.01
CA GLU A 239 -15.46 -14.48 -16.66
C GLU A 239 -16.29 -13.71 -15.61
N ASP A 240 -16.68 -12.47 -15.92
CA ASP A 240 -17.47 -11.57 -15.05
C ASP A 240 -16.80 -11.20 -13.72
N VAL A 241 -15.46 -11.33 -13.67
CA VAL A 241 -14.63 -11.05 -12.50
C VAL A 241 -13.58 -9.99 -12.83
N GLU A 242 -13.50 -8.94 -12.00
CA GLU A 242 -12.50 -7.87 -12.12
C GLU A 242 -11.51 -7.92 -10.94
N HIS A 243 -10.22 -8.07 -11.24
CA HIS A 243 -9.18 -8.18 -10.23
C HIS A 243 -8.61 -6.80 -9.88
N GLY A 244 -8.65 -6.44 -8.60
CA GLY A 244 -7.91 -5.31 -8.06
C GLY A 244 -6.43 -5.64 -7.81
N GLU A 245 -5.60 -4.61 -7.76
CA GLU A 245 -4.19 -4.69 -7.36
C GLU A 245 -4.05 -4.88 -5.85
N ILE A 246 -2.87 -5.37 -5.42
CA ILE A 246 -2.51 -5.41 -4.00
C ILE A 246 -2.08 -4.00 -3.57
N LEU A 247 -2.76 -3.47 -2.56
CA LEU A 247 -2.47 -2.17 -1.96
C LEU A 247 -1.86 -2.34 -0.56
N HIS A 248 -1.10 -1.33 -0.13
CA HIS A 248 -0.48 -1.29 1.19
C HIS A 248 -1.46 -0.69 2.20
N ASN A 249 -1.48 -1.23 3.41
CA ASN A 249 -2.13 -0.63 4.58
C ASN A 249 -1.10 0.17 5.39
N HIS A 250 -1.56 1.17 6.14
CA HIS A 250 -0.72 1.98 7.04
C HIS A 250 -0.03 1.15 8.13
N ASP A 251 -0.62 0.02 8.50
CA ASP A 251 -0.08 -0.88 9.50
C ASP A 251 1.02 -1.84 8.94
N GLY A 252 1.41 -1.70 7.66
CA GLY A 252 2.39 -2.56 7.01
C GLY A 252 1.87 -3.95 6.64
N THR A 253 0.55 -4.14 6.60
CA THR A 253 -0.10 -5.29 5.93
C THR A 253 -0.56 -4.90 4.53
N PHE A 254 -1.15 -5.84 3.81
CA PHE A 254 -1.67 -5.65 2.47
C PHE A 254 -3.19 -5.84 2.43
N GLN A 255 -3.78 -5.30 1.37
CA GLN A 255 -5.17 -5.52 1.01
C GLN A 255 -5.33 -5.73 -0.49
N LYS A 256 -6.37 -6.46 -0.88
CA LYS A 256 -6.73 -6.72 -2.29
C LYS A 256 -8.23 -6.92 -2.39
N SER A 257 -8.80 -6.48 -3.50
CA SER A 257 -10.22 -6.67 -3.80
C SER A 257 -10.41 -7.39 -5.12
N ILE A 258 -11.51 -8.14 -5.24
CA ILE A 258 -11.93 -8.77 -6.49
C ILE A 258 -13.45 -8.65 -6.62
N ASP A 259 -13.91 -8.12 -7.76
CA ASP A 259 -15.32 -7.82 -8.00
C ASP A 259 -15.96 -8.91 -8.84
N LEU A 260 -17.18 -9.32 -8.47
CA LEU A 260 -17.99 -10.28 -9.22
C LEU A 260 -19.28 -9.61 -9.68
N HIS A 261 -19.52 -9.59 -10.99
CA HIS A 261 -20.78 -9.13 -11.57
C HIS A 261 -21.85 -10.22 -11.43
N VAL A 262 -22.82 -10.00 -10.55
CA VAL A 262 -23.94 -10.92 -10.30
C VAL A 262 -25.28 -10.43 -10.87
N SER A 263 -25.26 -9.36 -11.66
CA SER A 263 -26.43 -8.64 -12.17
C SER A 263 -27.39 -9.52 -13.00
N SER A 264 -26.88 -10.59 -13.62
CA SER A 264 -27.62 -11.57 -14.41
C SER A 264 -28.00 -12.84 -13.62
N VAL A 265 -27.52 -12.96 -12.38
CA VAL A 265 -27.67 -14.15 -11.52
C VAL A 265 -28.78 -13.92 -10.51
N LYS A 266 -29.70 -14.88 -10.40
CA LYS A 266 -30.78 -14.78 -9.43
C LYS A 266 -30.24 -14.93 -7.99
N PRO A 267 -30.77 -14.17 -7.01
CA PRO A 267 -30.30 -14.24 -5.61
C PRO A 267 -30.29 -15.65 -5.01
N GLU A 268 -31.20 -16.54 -5.44
CA GLU A 268 -31.26 -17.91 -4.94
C GLU A 268 -30.03 -18.75 -5.35
N ASP A 269 -29.35 -18.37 -6.43
CA ASP A 269 -28.16 -19.05 -6.95
C ASP A 269 -26.86 -18.45 -6.40
N TRP A 270 -26.92 -17.36 -5.62
CA TRP A 270 -25.73 -16.70 -5.07
C TRP A 270 -24.94 -17.60 -4.12
N GLY A 271 -25.60 -18.49 -3.38
CA GLY A 271 -24.94 -19.43 -2.47
C GLY A 271 -24.02 -20.45 -3.13
N ARG A 272 -24.01 -20.53 -4.47
CA ARG A 272 -23.04 -21.31 -5.26
C ARG A 272 -21.69 -20.63 -5.39
N TYR A 273 -21.64 -19.31 -5.18
CA TYR A 273 -20.45 -18.50 -5.34
C TYR A 273 -19.70 -18.39 -4.01
N SER A 274 -18.37 -18.48 -4.05
CA SER A 274 -17.52 -18.26 -2.88
C SER A 274 -16.28 -17.49 -3.26
N CYS A 275 -15.94 -16.49 -2.46
CA CYS A 275 -14.64 -15.83 -2.54
C CYS A 275 -13.63 -16.67 -1.76
N VAL A 276 -12.51 -17.00 -2.39
CA VAL A 276 -11.45 -17.83 -1.82
C VAL A 276 -10.18 -17.00 -1.73
N PHE A 277 -9.64 -16.91 -0.53
CA PHE A 277 -8.33 -16.31 -0.26
C PHE A 277 -7.36 -17.41 0.18
N GLN A 278 -6.20 -17.46 -0.46
CA GLN A 278 -5.10 -18.37 -0.14
C GLN A 278 -3.84 -17.55 0.11
N LEU A 279 -3.15 -17.82 1.22
CA LEU A 279 -1.86 -17.20 1.54
C LEU A 279 -0.75 -18.22 1.30
N SER A 280 0.27 -17.85 0.53
CA SER A 280 1.41 -18.72 0.25
C SER A 280 2.06 -19.19 1.56
N GLY A 281 2.31 -20.50 1.68
CA GLY A 281 2.88 -21.12 2.89
C GLY A 281 1.87 -21.39 4.01
N VAL A 282 0.58 -21.11 3.80
CA VAL A 282 -0.49 -21.47 4.74
C VAL A 282 -1.41 -22.49 4.07
N MET A 283 -1.66 -23.63 4.73
CA MET A 283 -2.48 -24.71 4.17
C MET A 283 -3.98 -24.46 4.22
N GLU A 284 -4.45 -23.54 5.07
CA GLU A 284 -5.88 -23.26 5.23
C GLU A 284 -6.32 -22.08 4.35
N ASP A 285 -7.30 -22.35 3.49
CA ASP A 285 -7.95 -21.35 2.66
C ASP A 285 -9.06 -20.64 3.46
N ILE A 286 -9.18 -19.32 3.26
CA ILE A 286 -10.31 -18.55 3.79
C ILE A 286 -11.38 -18.49 2.70
N VAL A 287 -12.47 -19.23 2.91
CA VAL A 287 -13.60 -19.29 1.99
C VAL A 287 -14.78 -18.50 2.55
N THR A 288 -15.17 -17.44 1.86
CA THR A 288 -16.33 -16.60 2.19
C THR A 288 -17.42 -16.83 1.16
N LYS A 289 -18.50 -17.54 1.55
CA LYS A 289 -19.65 -17.77 0.67
C LYS A 289 -20.38 -16.47 0.37
N LEU A 290 -20.83 -16.31 -0.87
CA LEU A 290 -21.70 -15.21 -1.25
C LEU A 290 -23.10 -15.44 -0.67
N ASP A 291 -23.42 -14.64 0.34
CA ASP A 291 -24.71 -14.62 0.99
C ASP A 291 -25.17 -13.16 1.09
N PRO A 292 -26.35 -12.79 0.54
CA PRO A 292 -26.90 -11.45 0.68
C PRO A 292 -26.89 -10.91 2.12
N ASP A 293 -27.07 -11.76 3.12
CA ASP A 293 -27.16 -11.35 4.52
C ASP A 293 -25.81 -10.92 5.13
N VAL A 294 -24.69 -11.37 4.55
CA VAL A 294 -23.33 -11.00 5.03
C VAL A 294 -22.71 -9.86 4.22
N ILE A 295 -23.36 -9.42 3.14
CA ILE A 295 -22.91 -8.30 2.32
C ILE A 295 -23.06 -7.01 3.11
N LYS A 296 -21.94 -6.29 3.24
CA LYS A 296 -21.93 -4.95 3.82
C LYS A 296 -22.23 -3.95 2.73
N THR A 297 -23.33 -3.23 2.91
CA THR A 297 -23.70 -2.10 2.05
C THR A 297 -24.04 -0.89 2.90
N ASN A 298 -23.66 0.28 2.38
CA ASN A 298 -24.12 1.59 2.82
C ASN A 298 -25.38 2.04 2.05
N TRP A 299 -25.86 1.24 1.08
CA TRP A 299 -27.09 1.50 0.32
C TRP A 299 -28.31 1.58 1.23
N GLY A 300 -29.04 2.70 1.13
CA GLY A 300 -30.30 2.92 1.86
C GLY A 300 -30.16 3.09 3.39
N LYS A 301 -28.94 3.18 3.94
CA LYS A 301 -28.73 3.26 5.39
C LYS A 301 -28.91 4.65 6.01
N THR A 302 -29.07 5.71 5.22
CA THR A 302 -29.39 7.05 5.72
C THR A 302 -30.10 7.85 4.64
N GLU A 303 -31.20 8.53 4.97
CA GLU A 303 -31.62 9.71 4.21
C GLU A 303 -30.51 10.74 4.43
N ILE A 304 -29.52 10.80 3.53
CA ILE A 304 -28.42 11.77 3.64
C ILE A 304 -29.04 13.16 3.52
N LYS A 305 -29.28 13.80 4.67
CA LYS A 305 -29.55 15.23 4.73
C LYS A 305 -28.26 15.95 4.40
N ARG A 306 -28.17 16.41 3.16
CA ARG A 306 -27.15 17.35 2.75
C ARG A 306 -27.56 18.74 3.17
N TYR A 307 -26.56 19.54 3.53
CA TYR A 307 -26.67 20.97 3.30
C TYR A 307 -26.80 21.16 1.79
N GLY A 308 -27.79 21.89 1.29
CA GLY A 308 -27.65 22.39 -0.07
C GLY A 308 -26.35 23.19 -0.18
N GLY A 309 -25.70 22.97 -1.31
CA GLY A 309 -24.25 23.03 -1.41
C GLY A 309 -23.80 24.42 -1.78
N ARG A 310 -22.92 25.00 -0.96
CA ARG A 310 -22.05 26.08 -1.42
C ARG A 310 -21.03 25.49 -2.38
N HIS A 311 -21.21 25.75 -3.66
CA HIS A 311 -20.32 25.34 -4.72
C HIS A 311 -19.21 26.38 -4.95
N SER A 312 -18.05 25.95 -5.44
CA SER A 312 -16.94 26.85 -5.77
C SER A 312 -16.26 26.48 -7.08
N LEU A 313 -15.88 27.50 -7.85
CA LEU A 313 -15.01 27.39 -9.02
C LEU A 313 -13.72 28.14 -8.70
N LYS A 314 -12.59 27.43 -8.69
CA LYS A 314 -11.26 28.00 -8.40
C LYS A 314 -10.31 27.71 -9.54
N TYR A 315 -9.59 28.72 -10.00
CA TYR A 315 -8.46 28.56 -10.90
C TYR A 315 -7.18 28.97 -10.19
N PHE A 316 -6.16 28.14 -10.35
CA PHE A 316 -4.81 28.36 -9.86
C PHE A 316 -3.87 28.45 -11.05
N ASP A 317 -3.34 29.64 -11.30
CA ASP A 317 -2.24 29.83 -12.23
C ASP A 317 -0.94 29.87 -11.41
N THR A 318 0.04 29.04 -11.76
CA THR A 318 1.34 28.99 -11.09
C THR A 318 2.43 29.14 -12.13
N ALA A 319 3.27 30.17 -11.98
CA ALA A 319 4.49 30.32 -12.73
C ALA A 319 5.69 30.16 -11.82
N SER A 320 6.73 29.50 -12.33
CA SER A 320 7.96 29.29 -11.58
C SER A 320 9.18 29.65 -12.41
N SER A 321 10.24 30.10 -11.73
CA SER A 321 11.55 30.37 -12.33
C SER A 321 12.59 29.59 -11.56
N GLY A 322 13.37 28.76 -12.26
CA GLY A 322 14.50 28.03 -11.68
C GLY A 322 14.12 26.78 -10.89
N VAL A 323 12.85 26.35 -10.88
CA VAL A 323 12.43 25.04 -10.34
C VAL A 323 12.80 23.99 -11.36
N PRO A 324 13.78 23.10 -11.09
CA PRO A 324 14.00 21.96 -11.96
C PRO A 324 12.70 21.16 -12.01
N ASN A 325 12.41 20.55 -13.15
CA ASN A 325 11.44 19.45 -13.20
C ASN A 325 9.96 19.84 -13.02
N PHE A 326 9.66 21.15 -12.98
CA PHE A 326 8.30 21.70 -12.92
C PHE A 326 8.06 22.58 -14.16
N PRO A 327 6.85 22.56 -14.79
CA PRO A 327 6.57 23.42 -15.93
C PRO A 327 6.75 24.91 -15.59
N GLU A 328 7.23 25.72 -16.53
CA GLU A 328 7.36 27.18 -16.32
C GLU A 328 6.02 27.82 -15.96
N PHE A 329 4.91 27.28 -16.46
CA PHE A 329 3.55 27.72 -16.16
C PHE A 329 2.54 26.58 -16.14
N VAL A 330 1.66 26.57 -15.15
CA VAL A 330 0.57 25.59 -14.98
C VAL A 330 -0.73 26.32 -14.64
N VAL A 331 -1.84 25.84 -15.19
CA VAL A 331 -3.19 26.26 -14.79
C VAL A 331 -3.99 25.04 -14.35
N VAL A 332 -4.56 25.10 -13.14
CA VAL A 332 -5.46 24.08 -12.60
C VAL A 332 -6.81 24.73 -12.31
N GLY A 333 -7.88 24.18 -12.89
CA GLY A 333 -9.26 24.59 -12.57
C GLY A 333 -9.97 23.52 -11.75
N LEU A 334 -10.58 23.93 -10.64
CA LEU A 334 -11.29 23.08 -9.70
C LEU A 334 -12.76 23.51 -9.59
N VAL A 335 -13.66 22.52 -9.57
CA VAL A 335 -15.06 22.70 -9.13
C VAL A 335 -15.26 21.85 -7.89
N ASP A 336 -15.63 22.48 -6.77
CA ASP A 336 -15.75 21.81 -5.45
C ASP A 336 -14.51 20.99 -5.10
N ASP A 337 -13.34 21.59 -5.34
CA ASP A 337 -12.02 21.01 -5.14
C ASP A 337 -11.70 19.77 -6.03
N VAL A 338 -12.59 19.41 -6.97
CA VAL A 338 -12.34 18.39 -8.01
C VAL A 338 -11.71 19.05 -9.25
N GLN A 339 -10.58 18.51 -9.73
CA GLN A 339 -9.89 19.05 -10.90
C GLN A 339 -10.67 18.79 -12.20
N ILE A 340 -11.08 19.85 -12.87
CA ILE A 340 -11.88 19.79 -14.11
C ILE A 340 -11.06 20.10 -15.36
N VAL A 341 -10.02 20.93 -15.24
CA VAL A 341 -9.16 21.31 -16.35
C VAL A 341 -7.72 21.46 -15.88
N HIS A 342 -6.79 21.08 -16.75
CA HIS A 342 -5.36 21.22 -16.55
C HIS A 342 -4.72 21.83 -17.79
N TYR A 343 -3.77 22.72 -17.61
CA TYR A 343 -2.82 23.15 -18.64
C TYR A 343 -1.42 23.15 -18.03
N ASP A 344 -0.43 22.68 -18.77
CA ASP A 344 0.97 22.90 -18.44
C ASP A 344 1.75 23.40 -19.67
N SER A 345 2.79 24.19 -19.42
CA SER A 345 3.60 24.82 -20.46
C SER A 345 4.48 23.85 -21.26
N ASN A 346 4.62 22.59 -20.83
CA ASN A 346 5.40 21.59 -21.57
C ASN A 346 4.56 21.00 -22.71
N THR A 347 3.29 20.73 -22.44
CA THR A 347 2.32 20.24 -23.43
C THR A 347 1.65 21.38 -24.22
N GLN A 348 1.59 22.57 -23.63
CA GLN A 348 0.94 23.78 -24.17
C GLN A 348 -0.51 23.54 -24.59
N ARG A 349 -1.23 22.71 -23.84
CA ARG A 349 -2.61 22.31 -24.16
C ARG A 349 -3.46 22.24 -22.91
N ALA A 350 -4.67 22.80 -22.99
CA ALA A 350 -5.68 22.60 -21.96
C ALA A 350 -6.41 21.27 -22.18
N GLU A 351 -6.57 20.50 -21.11
CA GLU A 351 -7.21 19.18 -21.10
C GLU A 351 -8.32 19.13 -20.05
N GLY A 352 -9.46 18.55 -20.41
CA GLY A 352 -10.49 18.18 -19.44
C GLY A 352 -10.05 16.96 -18.62
N LYS A 353 -10.27 16.98 -17.30
CA LYS A 353 -9.85 15.90 -16.39
C LYS A 353 -11.01 15.06 -15.83
N GLN A 354 -12.24 15.39 -16.21
CA GLN A 354 -13.44 14.65 -15.83
C GLN A 354 -14.19 14.19 -17.07
N ASP A 355 -14.81 13.00 -17.03
CA ASP A 355 -15.55 12.44 -18.18
C ASP A 355 -16.67 13.38 -18.66
N TRP A 356 -17.33 14.08 -17.73
CA TRP A 356 -18.38 15.03 -18.08
C TRP A 356 -17.88 16.28 -18.82
N MET A 357 -16.56 16.51 -18.91
CA MET A 357 -15.98 17.55 -19.77
C MET A 357 -16.24 17.29 -21.26
N GLU A 358 -16.54 16.04 -21.67
CA GLU A 358 -16.99 15.73 -23.02
C GLU A 358 -18.31 16.43 -23.36
N LYS A 359 -19.22 16.60 -22.38
CA LYS A 359 -20.46 17.36 -22.57
C LYS A 359 -20.16 18.85 -22.76
N VAL A 360 -19.20 19.38 -22.02
CA VAL A 360 -18.75 20.78 -22.15
C VAL A 360 -18.22 21.04 -23.56
N THR A 361 -17.39 20.13 -24.10
CA THR A 361 -16.83 20.28 -25.44
C THR A 361 -17.81 19.93 -26.55
N ALA A 362 -18.83 19.11 -26.29
CA ALA A 362 -19.95 18.93 -27.21
C ALA A 362 -20.78 20.22 -27.35
N ASP A 363 -21.04 20.92 -26.24
CA ASP A 363 -21.84 22.15 -26.22
C ASP A 363 -21.04 23.40 -26.66
N ASP A 364 -19.75 23.49 -26.35
CA ASP A 364 -18.82 24.50 -26.88
C ASP A 364 -17.55 23.82 -27.44
N PRO A 365 -17.54 23.44 -28.73
CA PRO A 365 -16.39 22.79 -29.37
C PRO A 365 -15.09 23.61 -29.35
N GLN A 366 -15.18 24.93 -29.12
CA GLN A 366 -14.01 25.80 -29.04
C GLN A 366 -13.53 26.00 -27.60
N TYR A 367 -14.16 25.39 -26.60
CA TYR A 367 -13.87 25.61 -25.19
C TYR A 367 -12.39 25.34 -24.84
N LEU A 368 -11.86 24.16 -25.18
CA LEU A 368 -10.48 23.80 -24.84
C LEU A 368 -9.45 24.66 -25.60
N GLU A 369 -9.70 24.95 -26.87
CA GLU A 369 -8.82 25.81 -27.67
C GLU A 369 -8.79 27.23 -27.10
N ARG A 370 -9.96 27.80 -26.76
CA ARG A 370 -10.06 29.12 -26.14
C ARG A 370 -9.29 29.19 -24.82
N ASN A 371 -9.43 28.19 -23.96
CA ASN A 371 -8.69 28.12 -22.69
C ASN A 371 -7.18 27.94 -22.90
N THR A 372 -6.78 27.15 -23.90
CA THR A 372 -5.37 26.97 -24.28
C THR A 372 -4.75 28.31 -24.67
N GLN A 373 -5.40 29.07 -25.56
CA GLN A 373 -4.89 30.37 -25.98
C GLN A 373 -4.83 31.38 -24.83
N ILE A 374 -5.80 31.35 -23.91
CA ILE A 374 -5.76 32.19 -22.69
C ILE A 374 -4.56 31.80 -21.82
N ALA A 375 -4.31 30.51 -21.61
CA ALA A 375 -3.19 30.03 -20.80
C ALA A 375 -1.83 30.38 -21.42
N VAL A 376 -1.68 30.22 -22.74
CA VAL A 376 -0.47 30.64 -23.48
C VAL A 376 -0.22 32.14 -23.34
N GLY A 377 -1.29 32.96 -23.43
CA GLY A 377 -1.17 34.40 -23.20
C GLY A 377 -0.77 34.75 -21.76
N ASN A 378 -1.35 34.06 -20.77
CA ASN A 378 -1.02 34.26 -19.36
C ASN A 378 0.41 33.84 -19.03
N GLN A 379 0.93 32.78 -19.65
CA GLN A 379 2.29 32.29 -19.42
C GLN A 379 3.33 33.41 -19.56
N GLN A 380 3.25 34.20 -20.63
CA GLN A 380 4.19 35.32 -20.83
C GLN A 380 4.01 36.43 -19.78
N VAL A 381 2.76 36.74 -19.42
CA VAL A 381 2.45 37.76 -18.40
C VAL A 381 3.02 37.37 -17.04
N PHE A 382 2.93 36.09 -16.66
CA PHE A 382 3.47 35.63 -15.39
C PHE A 382 4.99 35.56 -15.38
N LYS A 383 5.61 35.20 -16.51
CA LYS A 383 7.07 35.26 -16.66
C LYS A 383 7.60 36.68 -16.42
N ASP A 384 6.97 37.66 -17.05
CA ASP A 384 7.30 39.07 -16.81
C ASP A 384 7.02 39.49 -15.36
N SER A 385 5.97 38.93 -14.74
CA SER A 385 5.63 39.21 -13.34
C SER A 385 6.69 38.71 -12.37
N ILE A 386 7.34 37.57 -12.63
CA ILE A 386 8.46 37.07 -11.83
C ILE A 386 9.64 38.05 -11.90
N ASP A 387 9.99 38.53 -13.10
CA ASP A 387 11.12 39.45 -13.25
C ASP A 387 10.86 40.81 -12.56
N ILE A 388 9.62 41.31 -12.65
CA ILE A 388 9.19 42.50 -11.93
C ILE A 388 9.25 42.28 -10.41
N ALA A 389 8.78 41.14 -9.92
CA ALA A 389 8.79 40.82 -8.50
C ALA A 389 10.23 40.72 -7.97
N LYS A 390 11.11 39.96 -8.65
CA LYS A 390 12.54 39.87 -8.33
C LYS A 390 13.18 41.26 -8.17
N ALA A 391 12.95 42.15 -9.13
CA ALA A 391 13.46 43.51 -9.08
C ALA A 391 12.94 44.30 -7.86
N ARG A 392 11.65 44.18 -7.52
CA ARG A 392 11.05 44.88 -6.38
C ARG A 392 11.51 44.36 -5.02
N PHE A 393 11.82 43.07 -4.95
CA PHE A 393 12.36 42.44 -3.75
C PHE A 393 13.89 42.46 -3.71
N ASN A 394 14.56 43.11 -4.67
CA ASN A 394 16.02 43.15 -4.81
C ASN A 394 16.67 41.76 -4.88
N GLN A 395 16.00 40.80 -5.53
CA GLN A 395 16.46 39.42 -5.70
C GLN A 395 17.18 39.28 -7.05
N THR A 396 18.37 38.67 -7.06
CA THR A 396 19.23 38.54 -8.25
C THR A 396 19.35 37.11 -8.79
N GLY A 397 18.70 36.14 -8.14
CA GLY A 397 18.73 34.72 -8.51
C GLY A 397 17.99 33.88 -7.47
N GLY A 398 17.88 32.57 -7.73
CA GLY A 398 17.11 31.66 -6.90
C GLY A 398 15.82 31.20 -7.56
N VAL A 399 15.13 30.30 -6.86
CA VAL A 399 13.81 29.81 -7.24
C VAL A 399 12.76 30.82 -6.81
N HIS A 400 11.89 31.22 -7.74
CA HIS A 400 10.78 32.13 -7.43
C HIS A 400 9.48 31.67 -8.07
N ILE A 401 8.38 31.89 -7.37
CA ILE A 401 7.06 31.43 -7.76
C ILE A 401 6.07 32.60 -7.67
N VAL A 402 5.33 32.83 -8.76
CA VAL A 402 4.15 33.72 -8.76
C VAL A 402 2.92 32.86 -8.92
N GLN A 403 1.96 33.02 -8.02
CA GLN A 403 0.70 32.29 -8.05
C GLN A 403 -0.46 33.26 -8.17
N ARG A 404 -1.53 32.84 -8.84
CA ARG A 404 -2.81 33.54 -8.86
C ARG A 404 -3.93 32.56 -8.58
N MET A 405 -4.71 32.85 -7.54
CA MET A 405 -5.96 32.16 -7.27
C MET A 405 -7.11 33.09 -7.62
N TYR A 406 -8.05 32.63 -8.43
CA TYR A 406 -9.24 33.39 -8.76
C TYR A 406 -10.44 32.50 -9.00
N GLY A 407 -11.63 33.02 -8.75
CA GLY A 407 -12.81 32.20 -8.79
C GLY A 407 -14.01 32.80 -8.09
N CYS A 408 -15.01 31.97 -7.88
CA CYS A 408 -16.28 32.36 -7.29
C CYS A 408 -16.90 31.22 -6.50
N GLU A 409 -17.83 31.59 -5.63
CA GLU A 409 -18.67 30.68 -4.88
C GLU A 409 -20.12 30.99 -5.17
N TRP A 410 -20.95 29.96 -5.20
CA TRP A 410 -22.39 30.06 -5.38
C TRP A 410 -23.09 29.07 -4.46
N ASP A 411 -24.00 29.59 -3.65
CA ASP A 411 -24.87 28.79 -2.80
C ASP A 411 -26.18 28.51 -3.55
N ASP A 412 -26.46 27.22 -3.78
CA ASP A 412 -27.59 26.80 -4.62
C ASP A 412 -28.95 26.87 -3.92
N GLU A 413 -28.97 27.05 -2.59
CA GLU A 413 -30.20 27.24 -1.79
C GLU A 413 -30.56 28.72 -1.63
N THR A 414 -29.61 29.51 -1.15
CA THR A 414 -29.82 30.93 -0.84
C THR A 414 -29.67 31.81 -2.08
N GLY A 415 -28.93 31.34 -3.08
CA GLY A 415 -28.53 32.12 -4.24
C GLY A 415 -27.37 33.09 -3.96
N ASP A 416 -26.78 33.05 -2.76
CA ASP A 416 -25.66 33.90 -2.38
C ASP A 416 -24.44 33.60 -3.26
N THR A 417 -23.74 34.67 -3.65
CA THR A 417 -22.54 34.57 -4.48
C THR A 417 -21.38 35.33 -3.87
N ASN A 418 -20.17 34.83 -4.11
CA ASN A 418 -18.93 35.48 -3.69
C ASN A 418 -17.86 35.32 -4.78
N GLY A 419 -16.82 36.15 -4.73
CA GLY A 419 -15.73 36.11 -5.69
C GLY A 419 -14.40 36.50 -5.07
N PHE A 420 -13.33 35.83 -5.49
CA PHE A 420 -11.97 36.04 -5.01
C PHE A 420 -11.00 36.15 -6.18
N TYR A 421 -9.99 36.99 -6.03
CA TYR A 421 -8.93 37.19 -7.02
C TYR A 421 -7.68 37.71 -6.31
N GLN A 422 -6.67 36.86 -6.16
CA GLN A 422 -5.47 37.15 -5.39
C GLN A 422 -4.22 36.63 -6.08
N PHE A 423 -3.11 37.30 -5.83
CA PHE A 423 -1.77 36.84 -6.21
C PHE A 423 -0.90 36.62 -4.98
N GLY A 424 -0.11 35.57 -5.05
CA GLY A 424 0.99 35.28 -4.12
C GLY A 424 2.35 35.36 -4.82
N TYR A 425 3.39 35.64 -4.04
CA TYR A 425 4.78 35.59 -4.46
C TYR A 425 5.61 34.84 -3.42
N ASP A 426 6.33 33.80 -3.85
CA ASP A 426 7.13 32.92 -2.99
C ASP A 426 6.36 32.35 -1.78
N GLY A 427 5.06 32.06 -1.99
CA GLY A 427 4.16 31.50 -0.97
C GLY A 427 3.45 32.54 -0.08
N GLU A 428 3.82 33.82 -0.16
CA GLU A 428 3.25 34.90 0.64
C GLU A 428 2.20 35.71 -0.14
N ASP A 429 1.21 36.26 0.55
CA ASP A 429 0.19 37.12 -0.05
C ASP A 429 0.81 38.41 -0.63
N PHE A 430 0.62 38.64 -1.93
CA PHE A 430 1.18 39.80 -2.62
C PHE A 430 0.15 40.92 -2.86
N ILE A 431 -0.97 40.60 -3.51
CA ILE A 431 -2.05 41.58 -3.76
C ILE A 431 -3.40 40.88 -3.94
N VAL A 432 -4.47 41.45 -3.39
CA VAL A 432 -5.82 40.87 -3.36
C VAL A 432 -6.83 41.88 -3.91
N PHE A 433 -7.77 41.46 -4.73
CA PHE A 433 -8.88 42.31 -5.17
C PHE A 433 -10.05 42.19 -4.21
N ASP A 434 -10.44 43.29 -3.55
CA ASP A 434 -11.66 43.33 -2.76
C ASP A 434 -12.84 43.66 -3.68
N LEU A 435 -13.64 42.63 -3.98
CA LEU A 435 -14.81 42.75 -4.85
C LEU A 435 -15.86 43.72 -4.30
N ARG A 436 -15.96 43.86 -2.97
CA ARG A 436 -16.96 44.72 -2.32
C ARG A 436 -16.62 46.20 -2.48
N THR A 437 -15.37 46.58 -2.18
CA THR A 437 -14.93 47.97 -2.31
C THR A 437 -14.45 48.32 -3.72
N LYS A 438 -14.21 47.31 -4.57
CA LYS A 438 -13.66 47.43 -5.92
C LYS A 438 -12.29 48.07 -5.93
N THR A 439 -11.49 47.73 -4.92
CA THR A 439 -10.12 48.21 -4.76
C THR A 439 -9.17 47.04 -4.50
N TRP A 440 -7.90 47.23 -4.82
CA TRP A 440 -6.86 46.25 -4.55
C TRP A 440 -6.30 46.46 -3.14
N ILE A 441 -6.06 45.41 -2.39
CA ILE A 441 -5.38 45.42 -1.09
C ILE A 441 -3.96 44.93 -1.33
N ALA A 442 -2.97 45.65 -0.81
CA ALA A 442 -1.55 45.30 -0.89
C ALA A 442 -1.05 44.94 0.51
N PRO A 443 -1.02 43.65 0.88
CA PRO A 443 -0.49 43.18 2.17
C PRO A 443 1.00 43.50 2.36
N THR A 444 1.74 43.66 1.26
CA THR A 444 3.17 43.95 1.27
C THR A 444 3.51 45.30 0.62
N PRO A 445 4.51 46.07 1.12
CA PRO A 445 4.92 47.35 0.53
C PRO A 445 5.28 47.27 -0.95
N GLN A 446 5.87 46.16 -1.39
CA GLN A 446 6.30 45.89 -2.76
C GLN A 446 5.13 45.83 -3.74
N ALA A 447 3.91 45.57 -3.25
CA ALA A 447 2.70 45.53 -4.05
C ALA A 447 2.00 46.89 -4.19
N VAL A 448 2.35 47.90 -3.38
CA VAL A 448 1.68 49.21 -3.36
C VAL A 448 1.73 49.91 -4.73
N ILE A 449 2.85 49.77 -5.45
CA ILE A 449 2.99 50.30 -6.81
C ILE A 449 1.97 49.64 -7.77
N THR A 450 1.79 48.32 -7.67
CA THR A 450 0.79 47.59 -8.47
C THR A 450 -0.62 47.99 -8.06
N LYS A 451 -0.91 48.08 -6.76
CA LYS A 451 -2.20 48.54 -6.23
C LYS A 451 -2.58 49.89 -6.84
N HIS A 452 -1.72 50.90 -6.76
CA HIS A 452 -2.03 52.21 -7.33
C HIS A 452 -2.22 52.16 -8.85
N LYS A 453 -1.43 51.37 -9.56
CA LYS A 453 -1.60 51.21 -11.02
C LYS A 453 -2.96 50.59 -11.35
N TRP A 454 -3.34 49.52 -10.67
CA TRP A 454 -4.55 48.76 -10.96
C TRP A 454 -5.82 49.40 -10.42
N ASP A 455 -5.77 50.10 -9.27
CA ASP A 455 -6.89 50.90 -8.76
C ASP A 455 -7.26 52.05 -9.72
N ASN A 456 -6.29 52.61 -10.42
CA ASN A 456 -6.52 53.68 -11.39
C ASN A 456 -6.97 53.17 -12.77
N ASP A 457 -6.88 51.86 -13.02
CA ASP A 457 -7.33 51.23 -14.27
C ASP A 457 -8.82 50.82 -14.16
N ARG A 458 -9.70 51.75 -14.56
CA ARG A 458 -11.14 51.53 -14.52
C ARG A 458 -11.60 50.35 -15.39
N ALA A 459 -10.91 50.08 -16.50
CA ALA A 459 -11.27 49.00 -17.40
C ALA A 459 -10.94 47.64 -16.77
N LEU A 460 -9.76 47.52 -16.16
CA LEU A 460 -9.35 46.33 -15.40
C LEU A 460 -10.32 46.03 -14.24
N VAL A 461 -10.62 47.05 -13.42
CA VAL A 461 -11.54 46.89 -12.28
C VAL A 461 -12.93 46.44 -12.73
N ALA A 462 -13.48 47.04 -13.79
CA ALA A 462 -14.76 46.64 -14.36
C ALA A 462 -14.73 45.20 -14.92
N GLN A 463 -13.63 44.83 -15.58
CA GLN A 463 -13.44 43.47 -16.11
C GLN A 463 -13.40 42.43 -14.98
N LYS A 464 -12.65 42.68 -13.89
CA LYS A 464 -12.59 41.77 -12.73
C LYS A 464 -13.94 41.65 -12.04
N GLN A 465 -14.62 42.78 -11.84
CA GLN A 465 -15.97 42.77 -11.25
C GLN A 465 -16.94 41.92 -12.10
N ASN A 466 -16.97 42.14 -13.42
CA ASN A 466 -17.87 41.41 -14.31
C ASN A 466 -17.54 39.91 -14.36
N TYR A 467 -16.25 39.55 -14.38
CA TYR A 467 -15.86 38.15 -14.36
C TYR A 467 -16.31 37.45 -13.07
N LEU A 468 -15.97 38.01 -11.91
CA LEU A 468 -16.24 37.38 -10.61
C LEU A 468 -17.73 37.34 -10.26
N SER A 469 -18.49 38.38 -10.64
CA SER A 469 -19.91 38.49 -10.26
C SER A 469 -20.85 37.77 -11.23
N ASN A 470 -20.44 37.60 -12.50
CA ASN A 470 -21.33 37.07 -13.55
C ASN A 470 -20.70 35.86 -14.24
N ILE A 471 -19.63 36.06 -15.01
CA ILE A 471 -19.07 35.03 -15.91
C ILE A 471 -18.68 33.77 -15.13
N CYS A 472 -17.98 33.95 -14.00
CA CYS A 472 -17.57 32.84 -13.16
C CYS A 472 -18.77 32.07 -12.60
N ILE A 473 -19.79 32.78 -12.10
CA ILE A 473 -21.01 32.17 -11.54
C ILE A 473 -21.78 31.39 -12.61
N ASP A 474 -21.90 31.94 -13.82
CA ASP A 474 -22.58 31.28 -14.93
C ASP A 474 -21.85 29.99 -15.34
N TRP A 475 -20.52 29.99 -15.35
CA TRP A 475 -19.72 28.79 -15.62
C TRP A 475 -19.78 27.79 -14.46
N LEU A 476 -19.74 28.25 -13.21
CA LEU A 476 -19.87 27.39 -12.03
C LEU A 476 -21.20 26.63 -12.06
N LYS A 477 -22.31 27.31 -12.33
CA LYS A 477 -23.63 26.69 -12.49
C LYS A 477 -23.63 25.62 -13.58
N LYS A 478 -23.07 25.93 -14.76
CA LYS A 478 -22.94 24.96 -15.86
C LYS A 478 -22.11 23.74 -15.49
N TYR A 479 -20.96 23.93 -14.83
CA TYR A 479 -20.12 22.79 -14.42
C TYR A 479 -20.81 21.92 -13.37
N VAL A 480 -21.50 22.52 -12.40
CA VAL A 480 -22.33 21.80 -11.43
C VAL A 480 -23.42 20.99 -12.15
N ASP A 481 -24.05 21.56 -13.17
CA ASP A 481 -25.06 20.85 -13.97
C ASP A 481 -24.46 19.70 -14.80
N TYR A 482 -23.35 19.93 -15.52
CA TYR A 482 -22.69 18.88 -16.31
C TYR A 482 -22.17 17.73 -15.45
N GLY A 483 -21.53 18.08 -14.32
CA GLY A 483 -20.88 17.19 -13.39
C GLY A 483 -21.77 16.71 -12.25
N ARG A 484 -23.09 16.98 -12.29
CA ARG A 484 -24.01 16.77 -11.18
C ARG A 484 -23.90 15.38 -10.55
N SER A 485 -23.87 14.33 -11.37
CA SER A 485 -23.78 12.95 -10.88
C SER A 485 -22.46 12.64 -10.15
N THR A 486 -21.38 13.35 -10.49
CA THR A 486 -20.04 13.16 -9.92
C THR A 486 -19.82 14.09 -8.73
N LEU A 487 -20.10 15.39 -8.88
CA LEU A 487 -19.92 16.42 -7.86
C LEU A 487 -20.88 16.22 -6.68
N LEU A 488 -22.11 15.77 -6.97
CA LEU A 488 -23.10 15.42 -5.96
C LEU A 488 -23.06 13.94 -5.60
N ARG A 489 -21.98 13.21 -5.89
CA ARG A 489 -21.80 11.84 -5.37
C ARG A 489 -21.41 11.95 -3.90
N THR A 490 -22.09 11.20 -3.03
CA THR A 490 -21.67 11.03 -1.64
C THR A 490 -21.80 9.58 -1.27
N GLU A 491 -20.73 9.03 -0.72
CA GLU A 491 -20.72 7.69 -0.17
C GLU A 491 -20.19 7.81 1.26
N LEU A 492 -20.95 7.29 2.22
CA LEU A 492 -20.52 7.21 3.62
C LEU A 492 -19.70 5.94 3.84
N PRO A 493 -18.66 5.98 4.69
CA PRO A 493 -17.80 4.82 4.91
C PRO A 493 -18.47 3.75 5.75
N SER A 494 -17.92 2.55 5.66
CA SER A 494 -17.91 1.61 6.77
C SER A 494 -16.76 1.97 7.72
N VAL A 495 -17.06 2.17 8.99
CA VAL A 495 -16.06 2.36 10.05
C VAL A 495 -15.86 1.05 10.82
N SER A 496 -14.61 0.66 11.07
CA SER A 496 -14.24 -0.54 11.82
C SER A 496 -13.09 -0.25 12.77
N LEU A 497 -13.14 -0.84 13.96
CA LEU A 497 -12.03 -0.82 14.91
C LEU A 497 -11.20 -2.10 14.73
N LEU A 498 -9.90 -1.95 14.46
CA LEU A 498 -8.98 -3.05 14.17
C LEU A 498 -7.87 -3.05 15.22
N GLN A 499 -7.38 -4.24 15.60
CA GLN A 499 -6.24 -4.36 16.49
C GLN A 499 -5.44 -5.62 16.15
N LYS A 500 -4.12 -5.48 15.98
CA LYS A 500 -3.23 -6.60 15.60
C LYS A 500 -2.90 -7.55 16.72
N THR A 501 -2.56 -7.01 17.88
CA THR A 501 -2.24 -7.73 19.11
C THR A 501 -2.81 -6.95 20.29
N PRO A 502 -3.01 -7.56 21.47
CA PRO A 502 -3.50 -6.83 22.65
C PRO A 502 -2.62 -5.65 23.08
N SER A 503 -1.35 -5.63 22.68
CA SER A 503 -0.40 -4.54 22.91
C SER A 503 -0.28 -3.55 21.75
N SER A 504 -0.93 -3.81 20.62
CA SER A 504 -0.93 -2.90 19.48
C SER A 504 -1.95 -1.77 19.68
N PRO A 505 -1.69 -0.58 19.10
CA PRO A 505 -2.69 0.47 18.99
C PRO A 505 -3.99 -0.04 18.36
N VAL A 506 -5.10 0.60 18.71
CA VAL A 506 -6.40 0.33 18.09
C VAL A 506 -6.58 1.28 16.91
N THR A 507 -6.69 0.72 15.72
CA THR A 507 -6.89 1.45 14.47
C THR A 507 -8.38 1.68 14.25
N CYS A 508 -8.80 2.94 14.15
CA CYS A 508 -10.08 3.27 13.54
C CYS A 508 -9.92 3.40 12.04
N HIS A 509 -10.51 2.47 11.30
CA HIS A 509 -10.43 2.41 9.85
C HIS A 509 -11.77 2.76 9.21
N ALA A 510 -11.81 3.83 8.41
CA ALA A 510 -12.95 4.22 7.60
C ALA A 510 -12.65 3.95 6.12
N SER A 511 -13.50 3.18 5.44
CA SER A 511 -13.33 2.86 4.01
C SER A 511 -14.67 2.90 3.28
N GLY A 512 -14.63 3.29 2.00
CA GLY A 512 -15.82 3.39 1.15
C GLY A 512 -16.45 4.78 1.13
N PHE A 513 -15.69 5.84 1.48
CA PHE A 513 -16.24 7.21 1.52
C PHE A 513 -15.91 8.03 0.26
N TYR A 514 -16.80 8.96 -0.09
CA TYR A 514 -16.59 9.95 -1.14
C TYR A 514 -17.42 11.20 -0.86
N PRO A 515 -16.92 12.43 -1.07
CA PRO A 515 -15.57 12.80 -1.52
C PRO A 515 -14.49 12.59 -0.43
N ASN A 516 -13.23 12.91 -0.73
CA ASN A 516 -12.11 12.78 0.23
C ASN A 516 -12.07 13.85 1.33
N LYS A 517 -13.01 14.80 1.34
CA LYS A 517 -13.04 15.88 2.33
C LYS A 517 -13.71 15.41 3.62
N ILE A 518 -12.91 14.81 4.49
CA ILE A 518 -13.36 14.17 5.73
C ILE A 518 -12.58 14.66 6.95
N MET A 519 -13.19 14.51 8.12
CA MET A 519 -12.51 14.46 9.41
C MET A 519 -12.64 13.03 9.95
N LEU A 520 -11.52 12.47 10.42
CA LEU A 520 -11.48 11.19 11.11
C LEU A 520 -10.57 11.38 12.31
N TYR A 521 -11.10 11.18 13.51
CA TYR A 521 -10.38 11.45 14.76
C TYR A 521 -10.95 10.64 15.92
N TRP A 522 -10.18 10.58 17.01
CA TRP A 522 -10.63 9.99 18.27
C TRP A 522 -11.13 11.08 19.21
N MET A 523 -12.24 10.77 19.90
CA MET A 523 -12.73 11.55 21.03
C MET A 523 -12.60 10.78 22.32
N ARG A 524 -12.38 11.51 23.41
CA ARG A 524 -12.53 11.03 24.78
C ARG A 524 -13.47 11.94 25.55
N ASP A 525 -14.53 11.38 26.12
CA ASP A 525 -15.51 12.12 26.92
C ASP A 525 -16.12 13.37 26.21
N GLY A 526 -16.14 13.36 24.88
CA GLY A 526 -16.66 14.47 24.06
C GLY A 526 -15.64 15.52 23.66
N GLU A 527 -14.35 15.37 24.03
CA GLU A 527 -13.25 16.21 23.56
C GLU A 527 -12.40 15.45 22.53
N GLU A 528 -11.96 16.14 21.47
CA GLU A 528 -11.06 15.59 20.47
C GLU A 528 -9.67 15.33 21.08
N LEU A 529 -9.11 14.16 20.78
CA LEU A 529 -7.78 13.76 21.22
C LEU A 529 -6.74 14.07 20.15
N HIS A 530 -5.68 14.75 20.56
CA HIS A 530 -4.52 15.06 19.72
C HIS A 530 -3.22 14.38 20.21
N GLU A 531 -3.19 13.84 21.44
CA GLU A 531 -2.06 13.07 22.01
C GLU A 531 -2.32 11.57 21.86
N ASP A 532 -1.26 10.77 21.65
CA ASP A 532 -1.31 9.31 21.46
C ASP A 532 -2.18 8.83 20.27
N VAL A 533 -2.39 9.73 19.31
CA VAL A 533 -3.17 9.49 18.09
C VAL A 533 -2.28 9.69 16.86
N ASP A 534 -2.23 8.69 15.97
CA ASP A 534 -1.51 8.78 14.70
C ASP A 534 -2.50 8.79 13.52
N HIS A 535 -2.38 9.77 12.64
CA HIS A 535 -3.30 9.96 11.51
C HIS A 535 -2.69 9.42 10.23
N GLY A 536 -3.28 8.35 9.70
CA GLY A 536 -2.95 7.86 8.37
C GLY A 536 -3.39 8.81 7.26
N GLU A 537 -2.74 8.70 6.10
CA GLU A 537 -3.12 9.41 4.89
C GLU A 537 -4.44 8.87 4.30
N ILE A 538 -5.09 9.69 3.47
CA ILE A 538 -6.23 9.24 2.67
C ILE A 538 -5.71 8.43 1.48
N LEU A 539 -6.15 7.19 1.35
CA LEU A 539 -5.79 6.31 0.25
C LEU A 539 -6.99 6.12 -0.70
N HIS A 540 -6.71 5.84 -1.96
CA HIS A 540 -7.72 5.53 -2.97
C HIS A 540 -8.11 4.05 -2.92
N ASN A 541 -9.40 3.77 -3.08
CA ASN A 541 -9.92 2.43 -3.32
C ASN A 541 -10.10 2.20 -4.84
N HIS A 542 -10.03 0.93 -5.26
CA HIS A 542 -10.24 0.52 -6.67
C HIS A 542 -11.62 0.90 -7.20
N ASP A 543 -12.61 1.01 -6.32
CA ASP A 543 -13.99 1.36 -6.65
C ASP A 543 -14.20 2.89 -6.79
N GLY A 544 -13.14 3.70 -6.77
CA GLY A 544 -13.20 5.15 -6.86
C GLY A 544 -13.75 5.84 -5.60
N THR A 545 -13.77 5.15 -4.46
CA THR A 545 -13.95 5.74 -3.12
C THR A 545 -12.60 5.93 -2.44
N PHE A 546 -12.63 6.39 -1.19
CA PHE A 546 -11.46 6.63 -0.37
C PHE A 546 -11.51 5.84 0.94
N GLN A 547 -10.34 5.70 1.56
CA GLN A 547 -10.15 5.13 2.88
C GLN A 547 -9.15 5.94 3.71
N LYS A 548 -9.26 5.89 5.03
CA LYS A 548 -8.34 6.54 5.97
C LYS A 548 -8.36 5.78 7.30
N SER A 549 -7.22 5.75 7.99
CA SER A 549 -7.09 5.16 9.31
C SER A 549 -6.57 6.18 10.33
N VAL A 550 -6.96 6.02 11.59
CA VAL A 550 -6.39 6.76 12.72
C VAL A 550 -6.17 5.81 13.89
N ASP A 551 -4.92 5.70 14.31
CA ASP A 551 -4.48 4.78 15.36
C ASP A 551 -4.51 5.47 16.72
N LEU A 552 -4.96 4.75 17.75
CA LEU A 552 -4.97 5.20 19.14
C LEU A 552 -4.16 4.23 19.99
N ASP A 553 -3.11 4.73 20.65
CA ASP A 553 -2.37 3.94 21.63
C ASP A 553 -3.13 3.91 22.97
N LEU A 554 -3.39 2.70 23.47
CA LEU A 554 -4.07 2.44 24.74
C LEU A 554 -3.16 1.74 25.75
N SER A 555 -1.85 1.67 25.47
CA SER A 555 -0.85 1.02 26.32
C SER A 555 -0.86 1.52 27.78
N SER A 556 -1.22 2.80 27.98
CA SER A 556 -1.32 3.45 29.29
C SER A 556 -2.73 3.43 29.91
N VAL A 557 -3.74 2.95 29.17
CA VAL A 557 -5.17 3.04 29.51
C VAL A 557 -5.71 1.69 29.98
N LYS A 558 -6.43 1.68 31.11
CA LYS A 558 -7.05 0.46 31.62
C LYS A 558 -8.23 0.03 30.73
N PRO A 559 -8.43 -1.26 30.44
CA PRO A 559 -9.55 -1.75 29.62
C PRO A 559 -10.93 -1.26 30.06
N GLY A 560 -11.15 -1.07 31.37
CA GLY A 560 -12.42 -0.55 31.91
C GLY A 560 -12.74 0.90 31.53
N ASP A 561 -11.75 1.67 31.06
CA ASP A 561 -11.91 3.08 30.65
C ASP A 561 -12.07 3.22 29.12
N TRP A 562 -12.00 2.13 28.34
CA TRP A 562 -12.05 2.16 26.88
C TRP A 562 -13.38 2.70 26.35
N GLY A 563 -14.49 2.46 27.05
CA GLY A 563 -15.82 2.97 26.66
C GLY A 563 -15.96 4.50 26.70
N ARG A 564 -14.96 5.23 27.20
CA ARG A 564 -14.87 6.70 27.15
C ARG A 564 -14.39 7.22 25.80
N TYR A 565 -13.82 6.34 24.97
CA TYR A 565 -13.25 6.67 23.68
C TYR A 565 -14.23 6.36 22.55
N SER A 566 -14.23 7.19 21.51
CA SER A 566 -15.05 6.99 20.32
C SER A 566 -14.32 7.49 19.10
N CYS A 567 -14.33 6.71 18.02
CA CYS A 567 -13.87 7.18 16.73
C CYS A 567 -15.01 7.92 16.04
N VAL A 568 -14.70 9.10 15.50
CA VAL A 568 -15.67 9.97 14.81
C VAL A 568 -15.22 10.15 13.38
N PHE A 569 -16.15 9.90 12.46
CA PHE A 569 -16.00 10.22 11.06
C PHE A 569 -17.03 11.27 10.67
N GLN A 570 -16.56 12.37 10.08
CA GLN A 570 -17.39 13.44 9.54
C GLN A 570 -17.07 13.62 8.05
N LEU A 571 -18.10 13.66 7.22
CA LEU A 571 -17.97 13.92 5.78
C LEU A 571 -18.45 15.33 5.47
N SER A 572 -17.61 16.12 4.81
CA SER A 572 -17.95 17.49 4.45
C SER A 572 -19.23 17.54 3.61
N GLY A 573 -20.18 18.39 4.01
CA GLY A 573 -21.46 18.55 3.33
C GLY A 573 -22.55 17.55 3.76
N VAL A 574 -22.25 16.67 4.72
CA VAL A 574 -23.22 15.76 5.34
C VAL A 574 -23.45 16.19 6.79
N GLU A 575 -24.71 16.24 7.23
CA GLU A 575 -25.08 16.65 8.61
C GLU A 575 -24.76 15.56 9.65
N GLU A 576 -24.81 14.29 9.25
CA GLU A 576 -24.69 13.15 10.16
C GLU A 576 -23.25 12.68 10.31
N ASP A 577 -22.78 12.65 11.56
CA ASP A 577 -21.50 12.07 11.94
C ASP A 577 -21.63 10.55 12.21
N ILE A 578 -20.62 9.78 11.82
CA ILE A 578 -20.53 8.36 12.18
C ILE A 578 -19.65 8.24 13.42
N VAL A 579 -20.26 7.89 14.54
CA VAL A 579 -19.57 7.71 15.83
C VAL A 579 -19.52 6.22 16.18
N THR A 580 -18.31 5.67 16.23
CA THR A 580 -18.04 4.28 16.63
C THR A 580 -17.40 4.27 18.01
N LYS A 581 -18.16 3.85 19.04
CA LYS A 581 -17.62 3.71 20.40
C LYS A 581 -16.56 2.61 20.46
N LEU A 582 -15.49 2.86 21.21
CA LEU A 582 -14.48 1.84 21.49
C LEU A 582 -15.05 0.83 22.49
N ASP A 583 -15.30 -0.37 21.99
CA ASP A 583 -15.71 -1.52 22.79
C ASP A 583 -14.81 -2.72 22.41
N PRO A 584 -14.14 -3.38 23.37
CA PRO A 584 -13.37 -4.58 23.10
C PRO A 584 -14.10 -5.65 22.28
N GLU A 585 -15.44 -5.75 22.40
CA GLU A 585 -16.24 -6.74 21.67
C GLU A 585 -16.37 -6.44 20.17
N VAL A 586 -16.27 -5.18 19.76
CA VAL A 586 -16.40 -4.78 18.34
C VAL A 586 -15.06 -4.67 17.62
N ILE A 587 -13.95 -4.79 18.35
CA ILE A 587 -12.60 -4.77 17.77
C ILE A 587 -12.37 -6.05 16.97
N LYS A 588 -12.01 -5.88 15.71
CA LYS A 588 -11.61 -6.99 14.85
C LYS A 588 -10.13 -7.23 15.01
N THR A 589 -9.78 -8.45 15.38
CA THR A 589 -8.39 -8.91 15.48
C THR A 589 -8.20 -10.25 14.79
N ASN A 590 -7.02 -10.43 14.18
CA ASN A 590 -6.50 -11.71 13.72
C ASN A 590 -5.61 -12.39 14.79
N TRP A 591 -5.36 -11.72 15.93
CA TRP A 591 -4.62 -12.28 17.07
C TRP A 591 -5.29 -13.53 17.63
N GLY A 592 -4.54 -14.61 17.82
CA GLY A 592 -5.03 -15.86 18.40
C GLY A 592 -5.95 -16.69 17.50
N LYS A 593 -6.25 -16.24 16.26
CA LYS A 593 -6.91 -17.09 15.25
C LYS A 593 -5.94 -18.07 14.57
N THR A 594 -4.65 -17.94 14.84
CA THR A 594 -3.60 -18.90 14.48
C THR A 594 -3.53 -20.06 15.48
N GLU A 595 -4.59 -20.84 15.63
CA GLU A 595 -4.40 -22.26 15.93
C GLU A 595 -4.16 -22.99 14.62
N ILE A 596 -3.00 -22.73 14.01
CA ILE A 596 -2.43 -23.68 13.05
C ILE A 596 -2.14 -24.92 13.89
N LYS A 597 -3.01 -25.92 13.83
CA LYS A 597 -2.64 -27.29 14.19
C LYS A 597 -1.57 -27.73 13.20
N ARG A 598 -0.32 -27.37 13.47
CA ARG A 598 0.81 -28.11 12.92
C ARG A 598 0.71 -29.50 13.54
N ASP A 599 0.42 -30.50 12.72
CA ASP A 599 0.71 -31.88 13.08
C ASP A 599 2.20 -31.95 13.43
N GLY A 600 2.51 -31.91 14.74
CA GLY A 600 3.89 -31.94 15.21
C GLY A 600 4.19 -31.25 16.54
N GLU A 601 3.36 -30.32 17.03
CA GLU A 601 3.61 -29.68 18.33
C GLU A 601 2.37 -29.76 19.24
N LYS A 602 2.48 -30.61 20.28
CA LYS A 602 1.45 -30.71 21.32
C LYS A 602 1.47 -29.44 22.19
N PRO A 603 0.30 -28.94 22.63
CA PRO A 603 0.23 -27.83 23.58
C PRO A 603 0.93 -28.20 24.88
N SER A 604 1.65 -27.24 25.45
CA SER A 604 2.47 -27.30 26.65
C SER A 604 1.67 -27.43 27.95
N ASP A 605 0.69 -28.33 27.98
CA ASP A 605 -0.10 -28.64 29.19
C ASP A 605 -0.08 -30.14 29.57
N LEU A 606 0.84 -30.90 28.96
CA LEU A 606 1.04 -32.34 29.21
C LEU A 606 2.31 -32.65 30.03
N THR A 607 2.93 -31.66 30.68
CA THR A 607 4.14 -31.88 31.50
C THR A 607 3.80 -32.51 32.85
N ILE A 608 2.61 -32.22 33.39
CA ILE A 608 2.18 -32.75 34.70
C ILE A 608 1.81 -34.25 34.66
N PRO A 609 1.01 -34.75 33.70
CA PRO A 609 0.68 -36.18 33.67
C PRO A 609 1.83 -37.07 33.18
N ILE A 610 2.75 -36.58 32.33
CA ILE A 610 3.91 -37.38 31.88
C ILE A 610 4.92 -37.56 33.01
N VAL A 611 5.22 -36.51 33.79
CA VAL A 611 6.11 -36.65 34.96
C VAL A 611 5.49 -37.59 36.00
N ALA A 612 4.17 -37.52 36.21
CA ALA A 612 3.46 -38.45 37.09
C ALA A 612 3.51 -39.90 36.57
N ALA A 613 3.27 -40.12 35.27
CA ALA A 613 3.33 -41.45 34.67
C ALA A 613 4.75 -42.04 34.70
N VAL A 614 5.78 -41.23 34.39
CA VAL A 614 7.19 -41.66 34.47
C VAL A 614 7.61 -41.91 35.91
N ALA A 615 7.15 -41.11 36.88
CA ALA A 615 7.39 -41.35 38.30
C ALA A 615 6.73 -42.65 38.79
N VAL A 616 5.50 -42.94 38.36
CA VAL A 616 4.81 -44.19 38.68
C VAL A 616 5.53 -45.40 38.05
N ILE A 617 5.96 -45.29 36.79
CA ILE A 617 6.73 -46.35 36.12
C ILE A 617 8.09 -46.55 36.82
N ALA A 618 8.77 -45.48 37.21
CA ALA A 618 10.02 -45.55 37.97
C ALA A 618 9.82 -46.20 39.35
N LEU A 619 8.74 -45.86 40.07
CA LEU A 619 8.40 -46.48 41.35
C LEU A 619 8.05 -47.97 41.20
N LEU A 620 7.34 -48.36 40.13
CA LEU A 620 7.04 -49.76 39.83
C LEU A 620 8.30 -50.55 39.46
N LEU A 621 9.24 -49.93 38.73
CA LEU A 621 10.54 -50.54 38.42
C LEU A 621 11.40 -50.70 39.68
N ILE A 622 11.44 -49.69 40.57
CA ILE A 622 12.13 -49.77 41.86
C ILE A 622 11.50 -50.85 42.75
N ALA A 623 10.17 -50.94 42.81
CA ALA A 623 9.46 -51.98 43.54
C ALA A 623 9.73 -53.38 42.95
N GLY A 624 9.75 -53.51 41.63
CA GLY A 624 10.08 -54.76 40.94
C GLY A 624 11.51 -55.21 41.19
N ILE A 625 12.48 -54.29 41.15
CA ILE A 625 13.89 -54.56 41.50
C ILE A 625 14.01 -54.92 42.98
N GLY A 626 13.31 -54.21 43.87
CA GLY A 626 13.25 -54.52 45.29
C GLY A 626 12.68 -55.91 45.58
N PHE A 627 11.61 -56.29 44.90
CA PHE A 627 11.00 -57.62 45.00
C PHE A 627 11.92 -58.72 44.45
N ALA A 628 12.61 -58.48 43.34
CA ALA A 628 13.59 -59.41 42.78
C ALA A 628 14.79 -59.61 43.72
N VAL A 629 15.29 -58.53 44.33
CA VAL A 629 16.36 -58.58 45.34
C VAL A 629 15.88 -59.28 46.61
N TYR A 630 14.65 -59.04 47.06
CA TYR A 630 14.03 -59.72 48.20
C TYR A 630 13.92 -61.24 47.96
N LYS A 631 13.43 -61.66 46.78
CA LYS A 631 13.39 -63.08 46.39
C LYS A 631 14.80 -63.70 46.31
N LYS A 632 15.78 -62.95 45.81
CA LYS A 632 17.17 -63.40 45.73
C LYS A 632 17.85 -63.50 47.10
N LYS A 633 17.37 -62.75 48.10
CA LYS A 633 17.84 -62.80 49.50
C LYS A 633 17.21 -63.97 50.27
N GLN A 634 15.95 -64.34 49.99
CA GLN A 634 15.36 -65.57 50.52
C GLN A 634 16.01 -66.85 49.96
N ALA A 635 16.55 -66.81 48.75
CA ALA A 635 17.22 -67.95 48.12
C ALA A 635 18.67 -68.19 48.60
N LYS A 636 19.21 -67.40 49.54
CA LYS A 636 20.64 -67.44 49.95
C LYS A 636 20.92 -67.40 51.46
N SER A 637 19.98 -67.74 52.34
CA SER A 637 20.29 -67.98 53.76
C SER A 637 20.32 -69.49 54.09
N PRO A 638 21.38 -70.02 54.74
CA PRO A 638 21.56 -71.46 55.02
C PRO A 638 20.78 -71.94 56.28
N PRO A 639 20.70 -73.27 56.53
CA PRO A 639 19.76 -73.86 57.49
C PRO A 639 20.29 -73.83 58.93
N SER A 640 19.41 -73.62 59.92
CA SER A 640 19.69 -73.94 61.32
C SER A 640 18.58 -74.79 61.95
N SER A 641 18.93 -76.05 62.16
CA SER A 641 18.66 -76.94 63.30
C SER A 641 17.40 -76.80 64.17
N GLN A 642 16.72 -77.95 64.24
CA GLN A 642 16.22 -78.66 65.43
C GLN A 642 14.86 -78.31 66.08
N ASN A 643 14.07 -79.39 66.15
CA ASN A 643 13.30 -79.90 67.28
C ASN A 643 11.87 -79.41 67.56
N SER A 644 10.96 -80.32 67.22
CA SER A 644 9.97 -81.00 68.09
C SER A 644 8.76 -80.25 68.64
N SER A 645 7.67 -81.02 68.70
CA SER A 645 6.42 -80.88 69.46
C SER A 645 5.51 -79.70 69.10
N GLU A 646 4.19 -79.75 69.19
CA GLU A 646 3.12 -80.76 69.25
C GLU A 646 1.83 -79.89 69.35
N THR A 647 0.68 -80.43 68.94
CA THR A 647 -0.68 -80.13 69.48
C THR A 647 -1.23 -78.68 69.36
N GLU A 648 -2.29 -78.48 68.57
CA GLU A 648 -3.70 -78.32 69.04
C GLU A 648 -4.01 -76.84 69.39
N ILE A 649 -5.19 -76.22 69.24
CA ILE A 649 -6.55 -76.61 68.87
C ILE A 649 -7.33 -75.30 68.67
N GLN A 650 -8.33 -75.30 67.78
CA GLN A 650 -9.60 -74.52 67.85
C GLN A 650 -9.56 -72.99 67.82
N LYS A 651 -10.62 -72.28 67.46
CA LYS A 651 -11.87 -72.46 66.68
C LYS A 651 -12.57 -71.12 66.85
N LEU A 652 -13.31 -70.69 65.82
CA LEU A 652 -14.51 -69.83 65.90
C LEU A 652 -14.31 -68.41 66.48
N ASN A 653 -15.07 -67.39 66.13
CA ASN A 653 -16.08 -67.13 65.11
C ASN A 653 -16.15 -65.59 65.01
N PRO A 654 -16.76 -65.04 63.95
CA PRO A 654 -16.99 -63.62 63.81
C PRO A 654 -18.36 -63.21 64.38
N GLU A 655 -18.51 -61.93 64.71
CA GLU A 655 -19.73 -61.09 64.75
C GLU A 655 -19.32 -59.79 65.47
N ALA A 656 -19.72 -58.59 65.07
CA ALA A 656 -20.71 -58.11 64.12
C ALA A 656 -20.29 -56.75 63.54
#